data_AF-A0A248X8R0-F1
#
_entry.id   AF-A0A248X8R0-F1
#
_cell.length_a   1.000
_cell.length_b   1.000
_cell.length_c   1.000
_cell.angle_alpha   90.00
_cell.angle_beta   90.00
_cell.angle_gamma   90.00
#
_symmetry.space_group_name_H-M   'P 1'
#
loop_
_entity.id
_entity.type
_entity.pdbx_description
1 polymer ?
#
loop_
_entity_poly.entity_id
_entity_poly.type
_entity_poly.pdbx_seq_one_letter_code
_entity_poly.pdbx_strand_id
1 'polypeptide(L)'
;MAAVDATALSPEEVKEQAWEGFVPGNWEKDIDVRDFIQKNYTPYEGDESFLADATDKTKHLWKYLDDNYLAVERKQRVYDVDTHTPADVDAFPAGYIDSAEVDNVIVGLQTDEPCKRAMMPNGGWRMVEQAIKEAGKEPDPKIKEIFTKYRKTHNDGVFGVYTKNIKLARHNKILTGLPDAYGRGRIIGDYRRVALYGVDALIKFKQRDKDAIPYRNDFSETEIEHWIRYREEHDEQIKALKKLINLGKEYGLDLARPAMNAQEAVQWTYMGYLASVKSQDGAAMSFGRVSTFFDIYFERDLKSGKITEQDAQEIIDNLVMKLRIVRFLRTKDYDSIFSGDPYWATWSDAGFGDDGRTLVTKTSFRLLNTLTLEHLGPGPEPNITIFWDPKLPEGYKRFCAKISIDTSAIQYESDKEIRSHWGDDAAIACCVSPMRVGKQMQFFAARVNSAKALLYAINGGRDEMTGQQVIDKGHIEPITPEADGSLDYEKVKANYEKALEWLSETYVEALNIIHYMHDKYAYESIEMALHDREVYRTLGCGMSGLSIAADSLSACKYAKVYPIYNKDAKDMPGHEFEYVEGADDDLIVGYRTEGEFPLYGNDDDRADDIAKWVVSTVMGQVKRLPVYRGAVPTQSILTITSNVEYGKNTGSFPSGHVKGTPYAPGANPENGMDSHGMLPSMFSVGKIDYNDALDGISLTNTITPDGLGRDEDERINNLVGILDAGNGHGLYHANINVLRKEQLEDAVEHPEKYPHLTVRVSGYAVNFVKLTKEQQLDVISRTFHQGAVED
;
A
#
# COMPACT_ATOMS: atom_id res chain seq x y z
N MET A 1 -37.04 -50.47 4.44
CA MET A 1 -36.00 -49.48 4.11
C MET A 1 -36.71 -48.31 3.46
N ALA A 2 -37.10 -47.31 4.24
CA ALA A 2 -37.62 -46.05 3.71
C ALA A 2 -36.41 -45.16 3.45
N ALA A 3 -36.15 -44.86 2.19
CA ALA A 3 -35.22 -43.80 1.81
C ALA A 3 -35.85 -42.49 2.31
N VAL A 4 -35.17 -41.84 3.25
CA VAL A 4 -35.51 -40.46 3.64
C VAL A 4 -34.95 -39.60 2.52
N ASP A 5 -35.82 -39.20 1.58
CA ASP A 5 -35.54 -38.08 0.69
C ASP A 5 -35.29 -36.86 1.60
N ALA A 6 -34.05 -36.44 1.71
CA ALA A 6 -33.72 -35.16 2.30
C ALA A 6 -34.22 -34.08 1.32
N THR A 7 -35.40 -33.52 1.57
CA THR A 7 -35.91 -32.34 0.87
C THR A 7 -34.88 -31.22 0.98
N ALA A 8 -34.40 -30.71 -0.15
CA ALA A 8 -33.50 -29.56 -0.19
C ALA A 8 -34.15 -28.35 0.51
N LEU A 9 -33.39 -27.67 1.37
CA LEU A 9 -33.85 -26.51 2.13
C LEU A 9 -34.23 -25.36 1.20
N SER A 10 -35.23 -24.57 1.57
CA SER A 10 -35.57 -23.32 0.88
C SER A 10 -34.46 -22.28 1.07
N PRO A 11 -34.32 -21.28 0.18
CA PRO A 11 -33.37 -20.18 0.37
C PRO A 11 -33.55 -19.43 1.70
N GLU A 12 -34.79 -19.30 2.18
CA GLU A 12 -35.07 -18.71 3.50
C GLU A 12 -34.56 -19.60 4.63
N GLU A 13 -34.79 -20.92 4.58
CA GLU A 13 -34.30 -21.86 5.59
C GLU A 13 -32.77 -21.91 5.62
N VAL A 14 -32.10 -21.87 4.46
CA VAL A 14 -30.64 -21.77 4.34
C VAL A 14 -30.13 -20.49 5.01
N LYS A 15 -30.80 -19.36 4.77
CA LYS A 15 -30.44 -18.07 5.38
C LYS A 15 -30.63 -18.10 6.90
N GLU A 16 -31.75 -18.64 7.39
CA GLU A 16 -32.03 -18.77 8.82
C GLU A 16 -30.98 -19.65 9.52
N GLN A 17 -30.57 -20.75 8.90
CA GLN A 17 -29.51 -21.61 9.44
C GLN A 17 -28.14 -20.91 9.46
N ALA A 18 -27.76 -20.21 8.38
CA ALA A 18 -26.48 -19.52 8.32
C ALA A 18 -26.32 -18.46 9.41
N TRP A 19 -27.43 -17.82 9.77
CA TRP A 19 -27.48 -16.71 10.71
C TRP A 19 -27.95 -17.11 12.12
N GLU A 20 -28.13 -18.40 12.37
CA GLU A 20 -28.56 -18.91 13.67
C GLU A 20 -27.64 -18.42 14.79
N GLY A 21 -28.25 -17.85 15.83
CA GLY A 21 -27.57 -17.34 17.02
C GLY A 21 -27.00 -15.93 16.90
N PHE A 22 -27.02 -15.29 15.72
CA PHE A 22 -26.61 -13.90 15.58
C PHE A 22 -27.71 -12.93 16.04
N VAL A 23 -27.27 -11.78 16.57
CA VAL A 23 -28.12 -10.69 17.04
C VAL A 23 -28.71 -9.95 15.83
N PRO A 24 -30.06 -9.88 15.71
CA PRO A 24 -30.72 -9.19 14.59
C PRO A 24 -30.36 -7.70 14.48
N GLY A 25 -30.41 -7.17 13.27
CA GLY A 25 -30.05 -5.79 12.97
C GLY A 25 -30.52 -5.30 11.61
N ASN A 26 -30.00 -4.14 11.21
CA ASN A 26 -30.23 -3.60 9.86
C ASN A 26 -29.55 -4.49 8.81
N TRP A 27 -28.45 -5.14 9.19
CA TRP A 27 -27.71 -6.08 8.35
C TRP A 27 -28.57 -7.24 7.80
N GLU A 28 -29.71 -7.59 8.42
CA GLU A 28 -30.59 -8.63 7.88
C GLU A 28 -31.45 -8.17 6.70
N LYS A 29 -31.63 -6.85 6.58
CA LYS A 29 -32.55 -6.17 5.65
C LYS A 29 -31.84 -5.55 4.46
N ASP A 30 -30.63 -5.03 4.66
CA ASP A 30 -29.78 -4.44 3.62
C ASP A 30 -28.31 -4.76 3.90
N ILE A 31 -27.42 -4.39 2.98
CA ILE A 31 -25.98 -4.60 3.13
C ILE A 31 -25.42 -3.66 4.21
N ASP A 32 -25.17 -4.19 5.40
CA ASP A 32 -24.56 -3.47 6.52
C ASP A 32 -23.64 -4.39 7.35
N VAL A 33 -22.44 -4.68 6.82
CA VAL A 33 -21.46 -5.52 7.52
C VAL A 33 -21.00 -4.88 8.84
N ARG A 34 -20.95 -3.54 8.91
CA ARG A 34 -20.58 -2.81 10.12
C ARG A 34 -21.60 -3.01 11.24
N ASP A 35 -22.90 -2.92 10.95
CA ASP A 35 -23.96 -3.24 11.93
C ASP A 35 -23.91 -4.71 12.37
N PHE A 36 -23.65 -5.65 11.44
CA PHE A 36 -23.43 -7.06 11.80
C PHE A 36 -22.26 -7.21 12.78
N ILE A 37 -21.12 -6.60 12.49
CA ILE A 37 -19.94 -6.67 13.36
C ILE A 37 -20.29 -6.12 14.73
N GLN A 38 -20.74 -4.86 14.83
CA GLN A 38 -20.99 -4.16 16.09
C GLN A 38 -21.95 -4.89 17.04
N LYS A 39 -22.92 -5.60 16.48
CA LYS A 39 -23.92 -6.37 17.24
C LYS A 39 -23.44 -7.73 17.73
N ASN A 40 -22.46 -8.33 17.07
CA ASN A 40 -22.15 -9.75 17.24
C ASN A 40 -20.74 -10.05 17.74
N TYR A 41 -19.80 -9.13 17.59
CA TYR A 41 -18.41 -9.39 18.00
C TYR A 41 -18.27 -9.43 19.53
N THR A 42 -17.29 -10.21 20.00
CA THR A 42 -16.93 -10.30 21.41
C THR A 42 -15.56 -9.65 21.61
N PRO A 43 -15.48 -8.46 22.24
CA PRO A 43 -14.19 -7.86 22.59
C PRO A 43 -13.34 -8.82 23.43
N TYR A 44 -12.04 -8.89 23.16
CA TYR A 44 -11.10 -9.70 23.92
C TYR A 44 -10.03 -8.82 24.57
N GLU A 45 -9.98 -8.85 25.90
CA GLU A 45 -9.05 -8.04 26.72
C GLU A 45 -7.99 -8.90 27.44
N GLY A 46 -7.93 -10.20 27.11
CA GLY A 46 -6.93 -11.11 27.66
C GLY A 46 -5.57 -11.01 26.96
N ASP A 47 -4.79 -12.08 27.03
CA ASP A 47 -3.44 -12.19 26.50
C ASP A 47 -3.33 -13.35 25.49
N GLU A 48 -2.12 -13.62 25.03
CA GLU A 48 -1.81 -14.64 24.02
C GLU A 48 -1.84 -16.09 24.55
N SER A 49 -2.13 -16.33 25.84
CA SER A 49 -2.00 -17.66 26.46
C SER A 49 -2.95 -18.74 25.91
N PHE A 50 -3.99 -18.35 25.17
CA PHE A 50 -4.94 -19.28 24.56
C PHE A 50 -4.49 -19.80 23.19
N LEU A 51 -3.46 -19.21 22.58
CA LEU A 51 -3.04 -19.53 21.23
C LEU A 51 -2.65 -21.01 21.09
N ALA A 52 -2.98 -21.59 19.94
CA ALA A 52 -2.64 -22.96 19.59
C ALA A 52 -1.44 -23.03 18.63
N ASP A 53 -0.72 -24.15 18.69
CA ASP A 53 0.31 -24.48 17.71
C ASP A 53 -0.29 -24.93 16.38
N ALA A 54 0.45 -24.71 15.29
CA ALA A 54 0.05 -25.18 13.98
C ALA A 54 -0.05 -26.71 13.88
N THR A 55 -0.99 -27.14 13.05
CA THR A 55 -1.24 -28.54 12.73
C THR A 55 -0.15 -29.13 11.84
N ASP A 56 -0.05 -30.47 11.84
CA ASP A 56 0.87 -31.18 10.94
C ASP A 56 0.53 -30.97 9.46
N LYS A 57 -0.76 -30.78 9.14
CA LYS A 57 -1.21 -30.44 7.79
C LYS A 57 -0.68 -29.08 7.35
N THR A 58 -0.77 -28.05 8.20
CA THR A 58 -0.24 -26.70 7.90
C THR A 58 1.28 -26.74 7.72
N LYS A 59 1.99 -27.45 8.59
CA LYS A 59 3.44 -27.66 8.48
C LYS A 59 3.81 -28.37 7.17
N HIS A 60 3.07 -29.41 6.79
CA HIS A 60 3.27 -30.14 5.54
C HIS A 60 3.04 -29.25 4.32
N LEU A 61 1.90 -28.54 4.25
CA LEU A 61 1.57 -27.68 3.11
C LEU A 61 2.61 -26.56 2.92
N TRP A 62 3.05 -25.91 4.01
CA TRP A 62 4.08 -24.89 3.91
C TRP A 62 5.42 -25.45 3.44
N LYS A 63 5.83 -26.60 4.00
CA LYS A 63 7.06 -27.26 3.58
C LYS A 63 7.01 -27.68 2.11
N TYR A 64 5.90 -28.26 1.67
CA TYR A 64 5.70 -28.66 0.28
C TYR A 64 5.77 -27.43 -0.65
N LEU A 65 5.11 -26.35 -0.25
CA LEU A 65 5.14 -25.08 -0.98
C LEU A 65 6.57 -24.53 -1.11
N ASP A 66 7.34 -24.54 -0.02
CA ASP A 66 8.72 -24.05 -0.04
C ASP A 66 9.64 -24.91 -0.91
N ASP A 67 9.61 -26.23 -0.70
CA ASP A 67 10.48 -27.18 -1.40
C ASP A 67 10.25 -27.20 -2.92
N ASN A 68 8.98 -27.12 -3.35
CA ASN A 68 8.60 -27.31 -4.76
C ASN A 68 8.44 -26.00 -5.55
N TYR A 69 8.04 -24.90 -4.90
CA TYR A 69 7.70 -23.66 -5.61
C TYR A 69 8.56 -22.47 -5.19
N LEU A 70 8.59 -22.13 -3.89
CA LEU A 70 9.30 -20.91 -3.44
C LEU A 70 10.81 -21.05 -3.57
N ALA A 71 11.39 -22.22 -3.32
CA ALA A 71 12.81 -22.49 -3.53
C ALA A 71 13.22 -22.39 -5.01
N VAL A 72 12.29 -22.72 -5.92
CA VAL A 72 12.49 -22.55 -7.36
C VAL A 72 12.37 -21.06 -7.73
N GLU A 73 11.33 -20.37 -7.28
CA GLU A 73 11.14 -18.92 -7.49
C GLU A 73 12.37 -18.12 -7.04
N ARG A 74 12.92 -18.42 -5.85
CA ARG A 74 14.13 -17.76 -5.32
C ARG A 74 15.35 -17.88 -6.25
N LYS A 75 15.46 -18.96 -7.04
CA LYS A 75 16.59 -19.17 -7.97
C LYS A 75 16.45 -18.43 -9.29
N GLN A 76 15.22 -18.15 -9.73
CA GLN A 76 14.95 -17.62 -11.08
C GLN A 76 14.00 -16.41 -11.14
N ARG A 77 13.72 -15.77 -9.99
CA ARG A 77 12.82 -14.61 -9.76
C ARG A 77 11.34 -14.88 -9.97
N VAL A 78 10.96 -15.56 -11.05
CA VAL A 78 9.58 -15.91 -11.37
C VAL A 78 9.47 -17.42 -11.48
N TYR A 79 8.61 -18.06 -10.67
CA TYR A 79 8.39 -19.50 -10.75
C TYR A 79 7.97 -19.91 -12.17
N ASP A 80 6.83 -19.39 -12.63
CA ASP A 80 6.29 -19.62 -13.96
C ASP A 80 5.32 -18.51 -14.37
N VAL A 81 4.98 -18.44 -15.67
CA VAL A 81 4.04 -17.46 -16.23
C VAL A 81 3.11 -18.13 -17.23
N ASP A 82 1.80 -17.89 -17.12
CA ASP A 82 0.87 -18.29 -18.18
C ASP A 82 0.98 -17.39 -19.41
N THR A 83 1.17 -17.97 -20.59
CA THR A 83 1.38 -17.24 -21.85
C THR A 83 0.18 -17.27 -22.80
N HIS A 84 -0.93 -17.91 -22.44
CA HIS A 84 -2.04 -18.17 -23.36
C HIS A 84 -3.39 -17.65 -22.88
N THR A 85 -3.57 -17.48 -21.57
CA THR A 85 -4.86 -17.18 -20.96
C THR A 85 -4.85 -15.75 -20.38
N PRO A 86 -5.58 -14.80 -20.98
CA PRO A 86 -5.87 -13.52 -20.35
C PRO A 86 -6.62 -13.74 -19.03
N ALA A 87 -6.13 -13.16 -17.94
CA ALA A 87 -6.71 -13.34 -16.61
C ALA A 87 -8.13 -12.75 -16.51
N ASP A 88 -8.98 -13.47 -15.78
CA ASP A 88 -10.36 -13.09 -15.42
C ASP A 88 -10.76 -13.93 -14.19
N VAL A 89 -11.90 -13.61 -13.57
CA VAL A 89 -12.38 -14.24 -12.32
C VAL A 89 -12.45 -15.77 -12.43
N ASP A 90 -12.95 -16.30 -13.54
CA ASP A 90 -13.17 -17.72 -13.81
C ASP A 90 -12.36 -18.24 -15.02
N ALA A 91 -11.22 -17.61 -15.32
CA ALA A 91 -10.38 -17.97 -16.48
C ALA A 91 -9.52 -19.23 -16.30
N PHE A 92 -9.22 -19.61 -15.06
CA PHE A 92 -8.34 -20.74 -14.73
C PHE A 92 -9.10 -21.80 -13.94
N PRO A 93 -8.79 -23.10 -14.14
CA PRO A 93 -9.36 -24.16 -13.32
C PRO A 93 -8.86 -24.10 -11.87
N ALA A 94 -9.43 -24.93 -11.01
CA ALA A 94 -8.95 -25.06 -9.63
C ALA A 94 -7.50 -25.55 -9.56
N GLY A 95 -6.70 -24.89 -8.71
CA GLY A 95 -5.32 -25.25 -8.37
C GLY A 95 -5.16 -25.46 -6.87
N TYR A 96 -4.24 -26.33 -6.48
CA TYR A 96 -3.98 -26.71 -5.09
C TYR A 96 -2.48 -26.68 -4.81
N ILE A 97 -2.08 -26.48 -3.55
CA ILE A 97 -0.65 -26.47 -3.17
C ILE A 97 0.00 -27.85 -3.35
N ASP A 98 -0.70 -28.91 -2.96
CA ASP A 98 -0.24 -30.31 -3.08
C ASP A 98 -1.30 -31.12 -3.84
N SER A 99 -2.45 -31.38 -3.20
CA SER A 99 -3.62 -31.99 -3.82
C SER A 99 -4.91 -31.50 -3.19
N ALA A 100 -6.06 -31.71 -3.83
CA ALA A 100 -7.37 -31.33 -3.30
C ALA A 100 -7.74 -32.07 -1.99
N GLU A 101 -7.17 -33.25 -1.76
CA GLU A 101 -7.38 -34.02 -0.54
C GLU A 101 -6.58 -33.49 0.66
N VAL A 102 -5.43 -32.85 0.40
CA VAL A 102 -4.53 -32.33 1.43
C VAL A 102 -4.78 -30.83 1.67
N ASP A 103 -4.81 -30.04 0.60
CA ASP A 103 -5.12 -28.61 0.61
C ASP A 103 -6.64 -28.41 0.58
N ASN A 104 -7.29 -28.63 1.73
CA ASN A 104 -8.75 -28.62 1.85
C ASN A 104 -9.31 -27.81 3.04
N VAL A 105 -8.47 -27.04 3.73
CA VAL A 105 -8.90 -26.18 4.83
C VAL A 105 -9.39 -24.84 4.26
N ILE A 106 -8.50 -24.12 3.56
CA ILE A 106 -8.82 -22.93 2.77
C ILE A 106 -8.17 -23.09 1.41
N VAL A 107 -8.99 -23.17 0.36
CA VAL A 107 -8.57 -23.46 -1.03
C VAL A 107 -8.66 -22.22 -1.91
N GLY A 108 -7.96 -22.26 -3.05
CA GLY A 108 -8.02 -21.21 -4.07
C GLY A 108 -6.66 -20.62 -4.44
N LEU A 109 -6.28 -20.69 -5.71
CA LEU A 109 -5.07 -20.09 -6.28
C LEU A 109 -5.39 -19.18 -7.47
N GLN A 110 -4.53 -18.19 -7.76
CA GLN A 110 -4.71 -17.25 -8.88
C GLN A 110 -4.71 -17.95 -10.25
N THR A 111 -3.95 -19.02 -10.40
CA THR A 111 -3.92 -19.89 -11.58
C THR A 111 -4.18 -21.34 -11.16
N ASP A 112 -3.80 -22.29 -12.01
CA ASP A 112 -3.88 -23.73 -11.78
C ASP A 112 -2.73 -24.27 -10.92
N GLU A 113 -1.69 -23.47 -10.64
CA GLU A 113 -0.47 -23.90 -9.94
C GLU A 113 0.05 -22.81 -8.97
N PRO A 114 0.63 -23.18 -7.81
CA PRO A 114 1.22 -22.20 -6.90
C PRO A 114 2.29 -21.33 -7.56
N CYS A 115 2.29 -20.03 -7.23
CA CYS A 115 3.27 -19.03 -7.72
C CYS A 115 3.32 -18.80 -9.25
N LYS A 116 2.55 -19.54 -10.07
CA LYS A 116 2.44 -19.29 -11.51
C LYS A 116 1.66 -18.00 -11.75
N ARG A 117 2.30 -17.02 -12.41
CA ARG A 117 1.76 -15.67 -12.61
C ARG A 117 0.86 -15.62 -13.83
N ALA A 118 -0.33 -15.03 -13.69
CA ALA A 118 -1.24 -14.78 -14.81
C ALA A 118 -0.86 -13.51 -15.58
N MET A 119 -1.24 -13.42 -16.86
CA MET A 119 -1.11 -12.17 -17.63
C MET A 119 -2.37 -11.31 -17.52
N MET A 120 -2.21 -10.00 -17.32
CA MET A 120 -3.33 -9.05 -17.20
C MET A 120 -3.27 -7.96 -18.29
N PRO A 121 -3.64 -8.30 -19.54
CA PRO A 121 -3.37 -7.45 -20.69
C PRO A 121 -4.26 -6.20 -20.81
N ASN A 122 -5.38 -6.13 -20.08
CA ASN A 122 -6.25 -4.93 -20.07
C ASN A 122 -5.51 -3.69 -19.56
N GLY A 123 -4.57 -3.86 -18.61
CA GLY A 123 -3.71 -2.79 -18.09
C GLY A 123 -2.71 -2.27 -19.12
N GLY A 124 -2.19 -3.15 -19.99
CA GLY A 124 -1.30 -2.77 -21.08
C GLY A 124 -0.50 -3.93 -21.67
N TRP A 125 -0.67 -4.18 -22.98
CA TRP A 125 0.01 -5.29 -23.65
C TRP A 125 1.53 -5.16 -23.65
N ARG A 126 2.06 -3.94 -23.82
CA ARG A 126 3.52 -3.72 -23.91
C ARG A 126 4.27 -4.22 -22.66
N MET A 127 3.72 -3.98 -21.47
CA MET A 127 4.35 -4.38 -20.21
C MET A 127 4.22 -5.89 -20.00
N VAL A 128 3.08 -6.48 -20.34
CA VAL A 128 2.89 -7.94 -20.33
C VAL A 128 3.90 -8.61 -21.27
N GLU A 129 4.02 -8.15 -22.52
CA GLU A 129 4.98 -8.70 -23.48
C GLU A 129 6.42 -8.60 -22.99
N GLN A 130 6.79 -7.46 -22.39
CA GLN A 130 8.12 -7.27 -21.80
C GLN A 130 8.35 -8.22 -20.62
N ALA A 131 7.41 -8.31 -19.68
CA ALA A 131 7.56 -9.14 -18.49
C ALA A 131 7.62 -10.65 -18.82
N ILE A 132 6.86 -11.12 -19.81
CA ILE A 132 6.94 -12.51 -20.32
C ILE A 132 8.36 -12.81 -20.83
N LYS A 133 8.93 -11.90 -21.63
CA LYS A 133 10.29 -12.04 -22.16
C LYS A 133 11.35 -11.99 -21.06
N GLU A 134 11.18 -11.10 -20.09
CA GLU A 134 12.08 -10.99 -18.93
C GLU A 134 12.03 -12.23 -18.03
N ALA A 135 10.91 -12.97 -18.02
CA ALA A 135 10.76 -14.27 -17.37
C ALA A 135 11.30 -15.45 -18.23
N GLY A 136 11.91 -15.18 -19.39
CA GLY A 136 12.50 -16.20 -20.25
C GLY A 136 11.48 -16.99 -21.09
N LYS A 137 10.27 -16.45 -21.28
CA LYS A 137 9.20 -17.06 -22.09
C LYS A 137 8.88 -16.23 -23.34
N GLU A 138 8.16 -16.84 -24.28
CA GLU A 138 7.68 -16.18 -25.50
C GLU A 138 6.19 -15.80 -25.38
N PRO A 139 5.80 -14.57 -25.77
CA PRO A 139 4.40 -14.15 -25.75
C PRO A 139 3.60 -14.84 -26.86
N ASP A 140 2.35 -15.21 -26.57
CA ASP A 140 1.45 -15.78 -27.59
C ASP A 140 1.08 -14.72 -28.65
N PRO A 141 1.39 -14.96 -29.95
CA PRO A 141 1.08 -14.04 -31.04
C PRO A 141 -0.41 -13.72 -31.20
N LYS A 142 -1.31 -14.66 -30.84
CA LYS A 142 -2.75 -14.46 -30.91
C LYS A 142 -3.23 -13.48 -29.84
N ILE A 143 -2.68 -13.58 -28.63
CA ILE A 143 -3.01 -12.63 -27.55
C ILE A 143 -2.46 -11.24 -27.88
N LYS A 144 -1.24 -11.17 -28.42
CA LYS A 144 -0.68 -9.93 -28.96
C LYS A 144 -1.62 -9.29 -29.97
N GLU A 145 -2.12 -10.06 -30.93
CA GLU A 145 -3.05 -9.54 -31.93
C GLU A 145 -4.32 -8.95 -31.29
N ILE A 146 -4.90 -9.64 -30.31
CA ILE A 146 -6.11 -9.17 -29.61
C ILE A 146 -5.88 -7.81 -28.97
N PHE A 147 -4.83 -7.66 -28.16
CA PHE A 147 -4.60 -6.45 -27.37
C PHE A 147 -3.83 -5.34 -28.10
N THR A 148 -3.51 -5.54 -29.37
CA THR A 148 -2.94 -4.50 -30.24
C THR A 148 -3.84 -4.09 -31.40
N LYS A 149 -4.81 -4.92 -31.80
CA LYS A 149 -5.74 -4.61 -32.90
C LYS A 149 -7.20 -4.47 -32.48
N TYR A 150 -7.70 -5.31 -31.57
CA TYR A 150 -9.13 -5.41 -31.27
C TYR A 150 -9.52 -4.76 -29.94
N ARG A 151 -8.72 -4.98 -28.90
CA ARG A 151 -8.95 -4.44 -27.55
C ARG A 151 -7.85 -3.45 -27.20
N LYS A 152 -8.17 -2.16 -27.28
CA LYS A 152 -7.29 -1.09 -26.76
C LYS A 152 -7.08 -1.26 -25.25
N THR A 153 -5.89 -1.00 -24.75
CA THR A 153 -5.55 -1.16 -23.32
C THR A 153 -5.57 0.17 -22.56
N HIS A 154 -5.54 0.12 -21.23
CA HIS A 154 -5.38 1.30 -20.37
C HIS A 154 -4.11 2.08 -20.75
N ASN A 155 -2.95 1.41 -20.80
CA ASN A 155 -1.68 2.03 -21.20
C ASN A 155 -1.76 2.75 -22.55
N ASP A 156 -2.29 2.09 -23.60
CA ASP A 156 -2.44 2.71 -24.91
C ASP A 156 -3.44 3.89 -24.90
N GLY A 157 -4.45 3.82 -24.02
CA GLY A 157 -5.38 4.91 -23.74
C GLY A 157 -4.65 6.14 -23.22
N VAL A 158 -3.89 5.96 -22.15
CA VAL A 158 -3.16 7.03 -21.46
C VAL A 158 -2.13 7.70 -22.35
N PHE A 159 -1.24 6.91 -22.97
CA PHE A 159 -0.16 7.46 -23.81
C PHE A 159 -0.68 8.14 -25.09
N GLY A 160 -1.89 7.78 -25.54
CA GLY A 160 -2.58 8.44 -26.64
C GLY A 160 -3.10 9.85 -26.29
N VAL A 161 -3.23 10.21 -25.01
CA VAL A 161 -3.76 11.50 -24.55
C VAL A 161 -2.71 12.35 -23.81
N TYR A 162 -1.66 11.74 -23.26
CA TYR A 162 -0.58 12.48 -22.59
C TYR A 162 -0.01 13.64 -23.41
N THR A 163 0.07 14.80 -22.74
CA THR A 163 0.60 16.05 -23.27
C THR A 163 2.13 16.10 -23.25
N LYS A 164 2.68 17.14 -23.86
CA LYS A 164 4.13 17.39 -23.87
C LYS A 164 4.67 17.56 -22.45
N ASN A 165 3.97 18.30 -21.58
CA ASN A 165 4.42 18.60 -20.23
C ASN A 165 4.50 17.34 -19.38
N ILE A 166 3.47 16.48 -19.42
CA ILE A 166 3.48 15.18 -18.73
C ILE A 166 4.66 14.33 -19.21
N LYS A 167 4.89 14.26 -20.52
CA LYS A 167 6.00 13.47 -21.09
C LYS A 167 7.38 14.00 -20.67
N LEU A 168 7.56 15.33 -20.64
CA LEU A 168 8.79 15.96 -20.16
C LEU A 168 9.01 15.72 -18.66
N ALA A 169 7.97 15.88 -17.85
CA ALA A 169 8.03 15.66 -16.41
C ALA A 169 8.37 14.20 -16.07
N ARG A 170 7.82 13.25 -16.84
CA ARG A 170 8.13 11.82 -16.73
C ARG A 170 9.54 11.47 -17.18
N HIS A 171 10.01 12.09 -18.26
CA HIS A 171 11.36 11.89 -18.78
C HIS A 171 12.43 12.36 -17.79
N ASN A 172 12.26 13.55 -17.22
CA ASN A 172 13.20 14.17 -16.26
C ASN A 172 12.95 13.78 -14.80
N LYS A 173 12.11 12.76 -14.56
CA LYS A 173 11.93 12.15 -13.24
C LYS A 173 11.50 13.15 -12.15
N ILE A 174 10.76 14.20 -12.52
CA ILE A 174 10.04 15.06 -11.57
C ILE A 174 8.62 14.53 -11.28
N LEU A 175 8.05 13.78 -12.24
CA LEU A 175 6.78 13.07 -12.12
C LEU A 175 6.87 11.70 -12.80
N THR A 176 7.22 10.64 -12.06
CA THR A 176 7.43 9.30 -12.64
C THR A 176 6.80 8.20 -11.79
N GLY A 177 6.63 7.01 -12.39
CA GLY A 177 6.07 5.85 -11.71
C GLY A 177 4.55 5.90 -11.50
N LEU A 178 3.83 6.79 -12.18
CA LEU A 178 2.36 6.87 -12.13
C LEU A 178 1.70 5.58 -12.68
N PRO A 179 0.43 5.29 -12.34
CA PRO A 179 -0.28 4.08 -12.78
C PRO A 179 -0.73 4.16 -14.25
N ASP A 180 0.20 4.46 -15.15
CA ASP A 180 0.01 4.45 -16.59
C ASP A 180 0.45 3.14 -17.25
N ALA A 181 1.15 2.27 -16.51
CA ALA A 181 1.76 1.05 -17.01
C ALA A 181 1.47 -0.21 -16.18
N TYR A 182 0.59 -0.11 -15.18
CA TYR A 182 0.18 -1.18 -14.28
C TYR A 182 -1.23 -0.85 -13.72
N GLY A 183 -1.95 -1.84 -13.19
CA GLY A 183 -3.27 -1.61 -12.58
C GLY A 183 -3.20 -0.63 -11.40
N ARG A 184 -4.17 0.27 -11.26
CA ARG A 184 -4.09 1.34 -10.24
C ARG A 184 -4.14 0.82 -8.79
N GLY A 185 -4.88 -0.25 -8.51
CA GLY A 185 -5.12 -0.73 -7.14
C GLY A 185 -5.82 0.33 -6.27
N ARG A 186 -5.54 0.34 -4.96
CA ARG A 186 -6.18 1.26 -3.98
C ARG A 186 -7.71 1.13 -3.93
N ILE A 187 -8.19 -0.09 -4.11
CA ILE A 187 -9.58 -0.49 -3.98
C ILE A 187 -9.60 -1.69 -3.03
N ILE A 188 -10.58 -1.74 -2.14
CA ILE A 188 -10.83 -2.89 -1.26
C ILE A 188 -12.31 -3.23 -1.40
N GLY A 189 -12.61 -4.28 -2.17
CA GLY A 189 -13.94 -4.87 -2.13
C GLY A 189 -14.27 -5.32 -0.71
N ASP A 190 -15.50 -5.13 -0.23
CA ASP A 190 -15.89 -5.67 1.07
C ASP A 190 -16.14 -7.17 0.94
N TYR A 191 -15.05 -7.94 0.93
CA TYR A 191 -15.08 -9.39 0.67
C TYR A 191 -15.89 -10.16 1.71
N ARG A 192 -16.05 -9.59 2.92
CA ARG A 192 -16.90 -10.11 4.00
C ARG A 192 -18.37 -10.23 3.58
N ARG A 193 -18.83 -9.41 2.62
CA ARG A 193 -20.19 -9.49 2.07
C ARG A 193 -20.48 -10.85 1.43
N VAL A 194 -19.47 -11.47 0.81
CA VAL A 194 -19.64 -12.80 0.20
C VAL A 194 -20.00 -13.82 1.28
N ALA A 195 -19.26 -13.81 2.39
CA ALA A 195 -19.54 -14.69 3.54
C ALA A 195 -20.88 -14.38 4.20
N LEU A 196 -21.17 -13.12 4.49
CA LEU A 196 -22.37 -12.76 5.27
C LEU A 196 -23.68 -12.97 4.49
N TYR A 197 -23.69 -12.66 3.20
CA TYR A 197 -24.93 -12.60 2.41
C TYR A 197 -25.07 -13.71 1.36
N GLY A 198 -23.96 -14.28 0.88
CA GLY A 198 -23.97 -15.10 -0.34
C GLY A 198 -24.13 -14.27 -1.61
N VAL A 199 -23.66 -14.82 -2.73
CA VAL A 199 -23.56 -14.07 -3.99
C VAL A 199 -24.92 -13.82 -4.64
N ASP A 200 -25.92 -14.70 -4.47
CA ASP A 200 -27.25 -14.48 -5.04
C ASP A 200 -27.94 -13.25 -4.43
N ALA A 201 -27.78 -13.04 -3.13
CA ALA A 201 -28.27 -11.84 -2.46
C ALA A 201 -27.56 -10.59 -2.99
N LEU A 202 -26.23 -10.63 -3.14
CA LEU A 202 -25.44 -9.51 -3.68
C LEU A 202 -25.85 -9.14 -5.11
N ILE A 203 -26.13 -10.14 -5.97
CA ILE A 203 -26.65 -9.90 -7.32
C ILE A 203 -28.01 -9.18 -7.27
N LYS A 204 -28.92 -9.60 -6.38
CA LYS A 204 -30.23 -8.94 -6.21
C LYS A 204 -30.07 -7.49 -5.75
N PHE A 205 -29.17 -7.23 -4.80
CA PHE A 205 -28.87 -5.86 -4.37
C PHE A 205 -28.27 -5.02 -5.50
N LYS A 206 -27.33 -5.54 -6.27
CA LYS A 206 -26.77 -4.81 -7.42
C LYS A 206 -27.77 -4.56 -8.54
N GLN A 207 -28.72 -5.47 -8.76
CA GLN A 207 -29.81 -5.24 -9.68
C GLN A 207 -30.73 -4.11 -9.20
N ARG A 208 -31.09 -4.10 -7.90
CA ARG A 208 -31.82 -3.00 -7.28
C ARG A 208 -31.08 -1.66 -7.46
N ASP A 209 -29.79 -1.65 -7.19
CA ASP A 209 -28.94 -0.46 -7.25
C ASP A 209 -28.82 0.08 -8.69
N LYS A 210 -28.66 -0.80 -9.67
CA LYS A 210 -28.66 -0.47 -11.10
C LYS A 210 -29.93 0.28 -11.51
N ASP A 211 -31.08 -0.16 -10.99
CA ASP A 211 -32.41 0.37 -11.34
C ASP A 211 -32.89 1.50 -10.42
N ALA A 212 -32.13 1.85 -9.37
CA ALA A 212 -32.49 2.88 -8.41
C ALA A 212 -32.51 4.31 -8.99
N ILE A 213 -31.77 4.56 -10.07
CA ILE A 213 -31.76 5.86 -10.76
C ILE A 213 -32.55 5.73 -12.08
N PRO A 214 -33.82 6.18 -12.13
CA PRO A 214 -34.57 6.19 -13.38
C PRO A 214 -34.03 7.23 -14.36
N TYR A 215 -34.20 6.99 -15.66
CA TYR A 215 -33.91 7.99 -16.68
C TYR A 215 -34.83 9.20 -16.52
N ARG A 216 -34.29 10.42 -16.61
CA ARG A 216 -35.08 11.65 -16.62
C ARG A 216 -34.93 12.38 -17.96
N ASN A 217 -36.04 12.90 -18.47
CA ASN A 217 -36.06 13.63 -19.74
C ASN A 217 -35.42 15.02 -19.67
N ASP A 218 -35.07 15.50 -18.47
CA ASP A 218 -34.45 16.80 -18.21
C ASP A 218 -32.94 16.71 -17.93
N PHE A 219 -32.31 15.53 -18.12
CA PHE A 219 -30.87 15.38 -17.97
C PHE A 219 -30.09 16.27 -18.96
N SER A 220 -29.06 16.94 -18.45
CA SER A 220 -27.97 17.48 -19.25
C SER A 220 -27.15 16.38 -19.91
N GLU A 221 -26.34 16.71 -20.92
CA GLU A 221 -25.46 15.76 -21.60
C GLU A 221 -24.53 15.02 -20.62
N THR A 222 -23.93 15.74 -19.68
CA THR A 222 -23.07 15.16 -18.64
C THR A 222 -23.82 14.21 -17.70
N GLU A 223 -25.07 14.52 -17.36
CA GLU A 223 -25.92 13.61 -16.56
C GLU A 223 -26.28 12.35 -17.34
N ILE A 224 -26.52 12.47 -18.66
CA ILE A 224 -26.75 11.30 -19.53
C ILE A 224 -25.52 10.40 -19.54
N GLU A 225 -24.32 10.94 -19.75
CA GLU A 225 -23.07 10.15 -19.74
C GLU A 225 -22.85 9.47 -18.38
N HIS A 226 -23.07 10.20 -17.28
CA HIS A 226 -22.97 9.64 -15.94
C HIS A 226 -23.96 8.50 -15.73
N TRP A 227 -25.22 8.68 -16.12
CA TRP A 227 -26.28 7.68 -15.97
C TRP A 227 -25.99 6.41 -16.79
N ILE A 228 -25.51 6.56 -18.03
CA ILE A 228 -25.12 5.44 -18.89
C ILE A 228 -23.96 4.66 -18.24
N ARG A 229 -22.88 5.36 -17.88
CA ARG A 229 -21.70 4.73 -17.24
C ARG A 229 -22.10 4.04 -15.94
N TYR A 230 -22.91 4.68 -15.10
CA TYR A 230 -23.39 4.11 -13.86
C TYR A 230 -24.09 2.77 -14.08
N ARG A 231 -25.00 2.67 -15.07
CA ARG A 231 -25.73 1.43 -15.35
C ARG A 231 -24.85 0.35 -15.99
N GLU A 232 -23.89 0.74 -16.82
CA GLU A 232 -22.91 -0.18 -17.43
C GLU A 232 -22.00 -0.78 -16.35
N GLU A 233 -21.44 0.05 -15.47
CA GLU A 233 -20.61 -0.40 -14.35
C GLU A 233 -21.36 -1.40 -13.45
N HIS A 234 -22.61 -1.12 -13.10
CA HIS A 234 -23.42 -2.05 -12.30
C HIS A 234 -23.74 -3.36 -13.06
N ASP A 235 -23.87 -3.32 -14.38
CA ASP A 235 -24.05 -4.54 -15.19
C ASP A 235 -22.78 -5.41 -15.18
N GLU A 236 -21.60 -4.79 -15.33
CA GLU A 236 -20.31 -5.47 -15.22
C GLU A 236 -20.08 -6.04 -13.82
N GLN A 237 -20.47 -5.33 -12.77
CA GLN A 237 -20.44 -5.84 -11.39
C GLN A 237 -21.31 -7.10 -11.22
N ILE A 238 -22.53 -7.11 -11.77
CA ILE A 238 -23.42 -8.29 -11.73
C ILE A 238 -22.81 -9.48 -12.49
N LYS A 239 -22.19 -9.23 -13.66
CA LYS A 239 -21.48 -10.28 -14.42
C LYS A 239 -20.30 -10.83 -13.63
N ALA A 240 -19.53 -9.97 -12.97
CA ALA A 240 -18.40 -10.38 -12.15
C ALA A 240 -18.84 -11.26 -10.96
N LEU A 241 -19.94 -10.93 -10.29
CA LEU A 241 -20.52 -11.77 -9.23
C LEU A 241 -20.97 -13.15 -9.75
N LYS A 242 -21.52 -13.22 -10.97
CA LYS A 242 -21.86 -14.52 -11.59
C LYS A 242 -20.62 -15.36 -11.87
N LYS A 243 -19.52 -14.74 -12.31
CA LYS A 243 -18.22 -15.42 -12.46
C LYS A 243 -17.66 -15.88 -11.11
N LEU A 244 -17.85 -15.11 -10.03
CA LEU A 244 -17.47 -15.53 -8.69
C LEU A 244 -18.19 -16.83 -8.27
N ILE A 245 -19.47 -17.00 -8.61
CA ILE A 245 -20.18 -18.28 -8.39
C ILE A 245 -19.51 -19.42 -9.17
N ASN A 246 -19.09 -19.20 -10.42
CA ASN A 246 -18.38 -20.21 -11.20
C ASN A 246 -17.02 -20.56 -10.58
N LEU A 247 -16.27 -19.55 -10.14
CA LEU A 247 -15.02 -19.75 -9.41
C LEU A 247 -15.24 -20.62 -8.16
N GLY A 248 -16.30 -20.37 -7.39
CA GLY A 248 -16.67 -21.22 -6.26
C GLY A 248 -16.90 -22.68 -6.67
N LYS A 249 -17.65 -22.91 -7.76
CA LYS A 249 -17.95 -24.25 -8.28
C LYS A 249 -16.72 -25.04 -8.70
N GLU A 250 -15.70 -24.39 -9.27
CA GLU A 250 -14.42 -25.04 -9.62
C GLU A 250 -13.75 -25.68 -8.38
N TYR A 251 -13.95 -25.07 -7.21
CA TYR A 251 -13.45 -25.57 -5.92
C TYR A 251 -14.51 -26.36 -5.12
N GLY A 252 -15.66 -26.69 -5.72
CA GLY A 252 -16.73 -27.43 -5.04
C GLY A 252 -17.50 -26.61 -4.00
N LEU A 253 -17.45 -25.28 -4.06
CA LEU A 253 -18.08 -24.36 -3.12
C LEU A 253 -19.39 -23.78 -3.69
N ASP A 254 -20.44 -23.75 -2.87
CA ASP A 254 -21.71 -23.09 -3.20
C ASP A 254 -21.74 -21.65 -2.66
N LEU A 255 -21.07 -20.74 -3.38
CA LEU A 255 -21.02 -19.32 -3.00
C LEU A 255 -22.35 -18.58 -3.21
N ALA A 256 -23.38 -19.21 -3.79
CA ALA A 256 -24.68 -18.57 -3.99
C ALA A 256 -25.35 -18.23 -2.65
N ARG A 257 -25.11 -19.06 -1.62
CA ARG A 257 -25.64 -18.90 -0.26
C ARG A 257 -24.64 -18.25 0.71
N PRO A 258 -25.12 -17.69 1.84
CA PRO A 258 -24.24 -17.25 2.92
C PRO A 258 -23.46 -18.40 3.56
N ALA A 259 -22.37 -18.04 4.25
CA ALA A 259 -21.51 -18.95 4.99
C ALA A 259 -22.21 -19.48 6.27
N MET A 260 -22.07 -20.78 6.50
CA MET A 260 -22.76 -21.51 7.58
C MET A 260 -21.94 -21.70 8.84
N ASN A 261 -20.61 -21.58 8.75
CA ASN A 261 -19.66 -21.87 9.81
C ASN A 261 -18.38 -21.02 9.64
N ALA A 262 -17.45 -21.12 10.59
CA ALA A 262 -16.21 -20.35 10.59
C ALA A 262 -15.31 -20.62 9.39
N GLN A 263 -15.14 -21.89 9.00
CA GLN A 263 -14.35 -22.26 7.83
C GLN A 263 -14.93 -21.64 6.56
N GLU A 264 -16.25 -21.72 6.37
CA GLU A 264 -16.93 -21.11 5.24
C GLU A 264 -16.87 -19.57 5.27
N ALA A 265 -16.97 -18.93 6.43
CA ALA A 265 -16.90 -17.48 6.51
C ALA A 265 -15.54 -16.95 6.03
N VAL A 266 -14.46 -17.64 6.39
CA VAL A 266 -13.11 -17.35 5.93
C VAL A 266 -12.96 -17.70 4.44
N GLN A 267 -13.41 -18.88 4.01
CA GLN A 267 -13.32 -19.34 2.63
C GLN A 267 -14.12 -18.46 1.63
N TRP A 268 -15.34 -18.04 1.98
CA TRP A 268 -16.19 -17.19 1.13
C TRP A 268 -15.57 -15.80 1.00
N THR A 269 -15.05 -15.25 2.10
CA THR A 269 -14.33 -13.99 2.09
C THR A 269 -13.09 -14.08 1.21
N TYR A 270 -12.31 -15.16 1.36
CA TYR A 270 -11.15 -15.38 0.50
C TYR A 270 -11.52 -15.56 -0.98
N MET A 271 -12.64 -16.21 -1.31
CA MET A 271 -13.08 -16.34 -2.71
C MET A 271 -13.44 -14.99 -3.34
N GLY A 272 -14.04 -14.08 -2.57
CA GLY A 272 -14.26 -12.69 -3.01
C GLY A 272 -12.94 -11.98 -3.33
N TYR A 273 -11.95 -12.15 -2.46
CA TYR A 273 -10.60 -11.59 -2.66
C TYR A 273 -9.85 -12.25 -3.82
N LEU A 274 -9.93 -13.58 -3.94
CA LEU A 274 -9.31 -14.37 -5.00
C LEU A 274 -9.81 -13.92 -6.37
N ALA A 275 -11.10 -13.66 -6.51
CA ALA A 275 -11.66 -13.13 -7.74
C ALA A 275 -11.09 -11.75 -8.11
N SER A 276 -10.80 -10.90 -7.12
CA SER A 276 -10.11 -9.62 -7.32
C SER A 276 -8.68 -9.83 -7.83
N VAL A 277 -7.85 -10.60 -7.13
CA VAL A 277 -6.45 -10.85 -7.55
C VAL A 277 -6.31 -11.75 -8.78
N LYS A 278 -7.39 -12.41 -9.24
CA LYS A 278 -7.46 -13.10 -10.53
C LYS A 278 -7.77 -12.18 -11.71
N SER A 279 -8.42 -11.05 -11.49
CA SER A 279 -8.93 -10.19 -12.57
C SER A 279 -8.22 -8.84 -12.67
N GLN A 280 -7.55 -8.39 -11.59
CA GLN A 280 -6.86 -7.10 -11.53
C GLN A 280 -5.43 -7.26 -11.00
N ASP A 281 -4.50 -6.50 -11.57
CA ASP A 281 -3.09 -6.44 -11.17
C ASP A 281 -2.76 -5.07 -10.55
N GLY A 282 -3.68 -4.55 -9.74
CA GLY A 282 -3.49 -3.32 -8.99
C GLY A 282 -2.12 -3.31 -8.29
N ALA A 283 -1.48 -2.14 -8.19
CA ALA A 283 -0.23 -2.05 -7.44
C ALA A 283 -0.44 -2.64 -6.04
N ALA A 284 -1.47 -2.17 -5.34
CA ALA A 284 -1.93 -2.71 -4.06
C ALA A 284 -3.31 -3.36 -4.15
N MET A 285 -3.40 -4.60 -3.67
CA MET A 285 -4.60 -5.44 -3.62
C MET A 285 -4.88 -5.83 -2.17
N SER A 286 -5.36 -4.89 -1.36
CA SER A 286 -5.47 -5.05 0.09
C SER A 286 -6.67 -5.91 0.50
N PHE A 287 -6.52 -6.63 1.62
CA PHE A 287 -7.51 -7.62 2.06
C PHE A 287 -8.66 -6.99 2.88
N GLY A 288 -8.38 -5.90 3.60
CA GLY A 288 -9.38 -5.14 4.36
C GLY A 288 -9.29 -5.38 5.87
N ARG A 289 -10.42 -5.24 6.58
CA ARG A 289 -10.52 -5.38 8.05
C ARG A 289 -11.44 -6.53 8.42
N VAL A 290 -10.85 -7.69 8.72
CA VAL A 290 -11.61 -8.95 8.75
C VAL A 290 -11.47 -9.75 10.04
N SER A 291 -10.49 -9.49 10.92
CA SER A 291 -10.28 -10.30 12.14
C SER A 291 -11.53 -10.35 13.02
N THR A 292 -12.06 -9.19 13.37
CA THR A 292 -13.27 -9.05 14.19
C THR A 292 -14.49 -9.69 13.52
N PHE A 293 -14.56 -9.64 12.18
CA PHE A 293 -15.64 -10.27 11.42
C PHE A 293 -15.55 -11.81 11.48
N PHE A 294 -14.36 -12.38 11.25
CA PHE A 294 -14.15 -13.83 11.35
C PHE A 294 -14.39 -14.33 12.77
N ASP A 295 -13.98 -13.56 13.78
CA ASP A 295 -14.08 -13.97 15.18
C ASP A 295 -15.53 -14.20 15.62
N ILE A 296 -16.50 -13.51 15.03
CA ILE A 296 -17.94 -13.73 15.27
C ILE A 296 -18.32 -15.19 14.96
N TYR A 297 -17.84 -15.72 13.83
CA TYR A 297 -18.10 -17.09 13.43
C TYR A 297 -17.26 -18.09 14.24
N PHE A 298 -16.00 -17.77 14.53
CA PHE A 298 -15.16 -18.62 15.39
C PHE A 298 -15.74 -18.76 16.79
N GLU A 299 -16.13 -17.66 17.44
CA GLU A 299 -16.71 -17.70 18.78
C GLU A 299 -18.03 -18.49 18.82
N ARG A 300 -18.87 -18.38 17.79
CA ARG A 300 -20.09 -19.20 17.68
C ARG A 300 -19.76 -20.69 17.57
N ASP A 301 -18.81 -21.05 16.72
CA ASP A 301 -18.49 -22.45 16.47
C ASP A 301 -17.68 -23.09 17.61
N LEU A 302 -16.82 -22.32 18.29
CA LEU A 302 -16.13 -22.72 19.53
C LEU A 302 -17.14 -22.97 20.65
N LYS A 303 -18.10 -22.06 20.87
CA LYS A 303 -19.14 -22.20 21.92
C LYS A 303 -20.06 -23.40 21.68
N SER A 304 -20.32 -23.75 20.42
CA SER A 304 -21.11 -24.92 20.06
C SER A 304 -20.28 -26.22 19.99
N GLY A 305 -18.96 -26.15 20.18
CA GLY A 305 -18.06 -27.31 20.13
C GLY A 305 -17.87 -27.89 18.73
N LYS A 306 -18.17 -27.13 17.67
CA LYS A 306 -17.97 -27.54 16.26
C LYS A 306 -16.50 -27.53 15.86
N ILE A 307 -15.73 -26.63 16.46
CA ILE A 307 -14.29 -26.46 16.22
C ILE A 307 -13.57 -26.32 17.57
N THR A 308 -12.28 -26.57 17.56
CA THR A 308 -11.34 -26.29 18.64
C THR A 308 -10.55 -25.02 18.34
N GLU A 309 -9.78 -24.53 19.30
CA GLU A 309 -8.87 -23.40 19.08
C GLU A 309 -7.79 -23.73 18.05
N GLN A 310 -7.33 -24.98 17.99
CA GLN A 310 -6.36 -25.43 16.99
C GLN A 310 -6.97 -25.43 15.58
N ASP A 311 -8.24 -25.81 15.43
CA ASP A 311 -8.94 -25.72 14.14
C ASP A 311 -9.08 -24.25 13.70
N ALA A 312 -9.38 -23.34 14.64
CA ALA A 312 -9.46 -21.91 14.36
C ALA A 312 -8.11 -21.32 13.90
N GLN A 313 -7.01 -21.72 14.55
CA GLN A 313 -5.66 -21.34 14.13
C GLN A 313 -5.32 -21.93 12.75
N GLU A 314 -5.62 -23.22 12.49
CA GLU A 314 -5.38 -23.85 11.19
C GLU A 314 -6.06 -23.10 10.04
N ILE A 315 -7.30 -22.65 10.25
CA ILE A 315 -8.05 -21.88 9.25
C ILE A 315 -7.35 -20.55 8.93
N ILE A 316 -6.88 -19.83 9.96
CA ILE A 316 -6.16 -18.55 9.78
C ILE A 316 -4.79 -18.78 9.13
N ASP A 317 -4.05 -19.81 9.55
CA ASP A 317 -2.75 -20.17 8.97
C ASP A 317 -2.87 -20.48 7.48
N ASN A 318 -3.89 -21.26 7.09
CA ASN A 318 -4.12 -21.62 5.69
C ASN A 318 -4.55 -20.40 4.85
N LEU A 319 -5.37 -19.49 5.40
CA LEU A 319 -5.67 -18.22 4.74
C LEU A 319 -4.39 -17.41 4.52
N VAL A 320 -3.58 -17.20 5.56
CA VAL A 320 -2.32 -16.44 5.47
C VAL A 320 -1.35 -17.08 4.47
N MET A 321 -1.28 -18.41 4.43
CA MET A 321 -0.50 -19.14 3.43
C MET A 321 -0.94 -18.81 2.01
N LYS A 322 -2.26 -18.74 1.75
CA LYS A 322 -2.79 -18.37 0.43
C LYS A 322 -2.48 -16.93 0.07
N LEU A 323 -2.56 -15.99 1.02
CA LEU A 323 -2.15 -14.60 0.80
C LEU A 323 -0.66 -14.56 0.43
N ARG A 324 0.22 -15.24 1.17
CA ARG A 324 1.68 -15.24 0.93
C ARG A 324 2.13 -15.75 -0.45
N ILE A 325 1.26 -16.39 -1.22
CA ILE A 325 1.57 -16.93 -2.56
C ILE A 325 0.86 -16.22 -3.70
N VAL A 326 0.16 -15.11 -3.44
CA VAL A 326 -0.32 -14.21 -4.49
C VAL A 326 0.88 -13.60 -5.22
N ARG A 327 0.85 -13.59 -6.55
CA ARG A 327 1.90 -13.07 -7.44
C ARG A 327 1.29 -12.33 -8.62
N PHE A 328 1.97 -11.27 -9.06
CA PHE A 328 1.62 -10.54 -10.28
C PHE A 328 2.80 -10.51 -11.25
N LEU A 329 2.53 -10.64 -12.54
CA LEU A 329 3.56 -10.51 -13.56
C LEU A 329 3.98 -9.03 -13.68
N ARG A 330 5.22 -8.71 -13.31
CA ARG A 330 5.77 -7.35 -13.29
C ARG A 330 7.04 -7.24 -14.13
N THR A 331 7.27 -6.07 -14.73
CA THR A 331 8.53 -5.76 -15.42
C THR A 331 9.62 -5.43 -14.41
N LYS A 332 10.89 -5.55 -14.79
CA LYS A 332 12.02 -5.07 -13.96
C LYS A 332 11.92 -3.58 -13.60
N ASP A 333 11.35 -2.77 -14.50
CA ASP A 333 11.10 -1.34 -14.26
C ASP A 333 10.05 -1.09 -13.17
N TYR A 334 9.06 -1.99 -13.02
CA TYR A 334 8.12 -1.92 -11.90
C TYR A 334 8.84 -2.27 -10.59
N ASP A 335 9.66 -3.33 -10.59
CA ASP A 335 10.39 -3.80 -9.40
C ASP A 335 11.40 -2.77 -8.85
N SER A 336 11.91 -1.84 -9.68
CA SER A 336 12.77 -0.76 -9.18
C SER A 336 11.99 0.28 -8.38
N ILE A 337 10.72 0.53 -8.74
CA ILE A 337 9.82 1.50 -8.11
C ILE A 337 9.03 0.88 -6.94
N PHE A 338 8.81 -0.44 -7.00
CA PHE A 338 8.08 -1.24 -6.02
C PHE A 338 8.84 -2.53 -5.70
N SER A 339 9.88 -2.42 -4.87
CA SER A 339 10.81 -3.52 -4.62
C SER A 339 10.26 -4.62 -3.73
N GLY A 340 10.77 -5.85 -3.92
CA GLY A 340 10.49 -6.99 -3.03
C GLY A 340 9.31 -7.86 -3.45
N ASP A 341 8.85 -7.73 -4.71
CA ASP A 341 7.66 -8.39 -5.26
C ASP A 341 6.37 -8.12 -4.44
N PRO A 342 6.08 -6.85 -4.06
CA PRO A 342 4.95 -6.54 -3.19
C PRO A 342 3.63 -6.50 -3.97
N TYR A 343 2.56 -6.75 -3.23
CA TYR A 343 1.20 -6.51 -3.72
C TYR A 343 0.25 -6.01 -2.63
N TRP A 344 0.73 -5.86 -1.39
CA TRP A 344 0.03 -5.26 -0.26
C TRP A 344 -1.31 -5.90 0.03
N ALA A 345 -1.32 -7.17 0.46
CA ALA A 345 -2.47 -7.80 1.09
C ALA A 345 -2.66 -7.24 2.51
N THR A 346 -2.93 -5.95 2.59
CA THR A 346 -3.04 -5.24 3.85
C THR A 346 -4.25 -5.72 4.63
N TRP A 347 -3.98 -6.19 5.84
CA TRP A 347 -4.97 -6.67 6.79
C TRP A 347 -4.97 -5.71 7.98
N SER A 348 -6.00 -4.87 8.06
CA SER A 348 -6.22 -3.96 9.18
C SER A 348 -6.84 -4.69 10.37
N ASP A 349 -6.30 -4.45 11.56
CA ASP A 349 -6.69 -5.14 12.79
C ASP A 349 -6.75 -4.17 13.99
N ALA A 350 -7.37 -4.61 15.08
CA ALA A 350 -7.52 -3.85 16.32
C ALA A 350 -8.34 -2.55 16.17
N GLY A 351 -8.01 -1.50 16.94
CA GLY A 351 -8.75 -0.23 16.99
C GLY A 351 -9.99 -0.27 17.89
N PHE A 352 -10.84 0.75 17.78
CA PHE A 352 -12.03 0.92 18.61
C PHE A 352 -13.31 1.07 17.79
N GLY A 353 -14.43 0.60 18.35
CA GLY A 353 -15.77 0.98 17.89
C GLY A 353 -16.09 2.43 18.25
N ASP A 354 -17.02 3.04 17.52
CA ASP A 354 -17.56 4.36 17.89
C ASP A 354 -18.29 4.31 19.25
N ASP A 355 -18.67 3.13 19.71
CA ASP A 355 -19.25 2.87 21.02
C ASP A 355 -18.22 2.79 22.17
N GLY A 356 -16.93 2.90 21.85
CA GLY A 356 -15.82 2.91 22.81
C GLY A 356 -15.30 1.54 23.23
N ARG A 357 -15.88 0.44 22.74
CA ARG A 357 -15.32 -0.91 22.96
C ARG A 357 -14.16 -1.16 22.00
N THR A 358 -13.15 -1.91 22.46
CA THR A 358 -12.04 -2.36 21.61
C THR A 358 -12.56 -3.32 20.53
N LEU A 359 -12.07 -3.21 19.31
CA LEU A 359 -12.34 -4.17 18.23
C LEU A 359 -11.32 -5.32 18.18
N VAL A 360 -10.39 -5.37 19.15
CA VAL A 360 -9.49 -6.52 19.38
C VAL A 360 -10.33 -7.74 19.75
N THR A 361 -10.04 -8.85 19.06
CA THR A 361 -10.66 -10.16 19.32
C THR A 361 -9.60 -11.25 19.44
N LYS A 362 -9.99 -12.49 19.71
CA LYS A 362 -9.02 -13.62 19.69
C LYS A 362 -8.39 -13.80 18.32
N THR A 363 -9.14 -13.58 17.24
CA THR A 363 -8.59 -13.64 15.88
C THR A 363 -7.50 -12.60 15.63
N SER A 364 -7.51 -11.45 16.31
CA SER A 364 -6.40 -10.49 16.27
C SER A 364 -5.08 -11.11 16.76
N PHE A 365 -5.13 -11.92 17.82
CA PHE A 365 -3.97 -12.69 18.28
C PHE A 365 -3.63 -13.86 17.35
N ARG A 366 -4.63 -14.61 16.83
CA ARG A 366 -4.41 -15.72 15.88
C ARG A 366 -3.69 -15.25 14.61
N LEU A 367 -4.03 -14.05 14.11
CA LEU A 367 -3.37 -13.41 12.98
C LEU A 367 -1.88 -13.16 13.27
N LEU A 368 -1.57 -12.53 14.40
CA LEU A 368 -0.19 -12.25 14.79
C LEU A 368 0.60 -13.54 15.08
N ASN A 369 -0.06 -14.57 15.60
CA ASN A 369 0.54 -15.89 15.82
C ASN A 369 1.08 -16.50 14.52
N THR A 370 0.50 -16.18 13.35
CA THR A 370 1.04 -16.68 12.06
C THR A 370 2.49 -16.25 11.78
N LEU A 371 2.99 -15.22 12.48
CA LEU A 371 4.38 -14.74 12.38
C LEU A 371 5.34 -15.45 13.34
N THR A 372 4.84 -16.13 14.38
CA THR A 372 5.66 -16.82 15.40
C THR A 372 5.92 -18.28 15.05
N LEU A 373 5.08 -18.86 14.18
CA LEU A 373 5.13 -20.26 13.82
C LEU A 373 6.42 -20.60 13.07
N GLU A 374 7.16 -21.61 13.54
CA GLU A 374 8.48 -21.99 12.98
C GLU A 374 8.48 -22.24 11.46
N HIS A 375 7.35 -22.71 10.90
CA HIS A 375 7.22 -23.03 9.48
C HIS A 375 6.77 -21.80 8.67
N LEU A 376 5.63 -21.15 8.99
CA LEU A 376 5.21 -19.93 8.30
C LEU A 376 6.20 -18.78 8.52
N GLY A 377 6.52 -18.50 9.79
CA GLY A 377 7.51 -17.52 10.23
C GLY A 377 7.20 -16.07 9.83
N PRO A 378 8.15 -15.17 10.08
CA PRO A 378 8.10 -13.79 9.61
C PRO A 378 7.89 -13.75 8.10
N GLY A 379 6.93 -12.95 7.68
CA GLY A 379 6.59 -12.79 6.28
C GLY A 379 6.17 -11.36 5.97
N PRO A 380 6.42 -10.87 4.74
CA PRO A 380 6.07 -9.52 4.35
C PRO A 380 4.57 -9.35 4.09
N GLU A 381 3.88 -10.46 3.78
CA GLU A 381 2.46 -10.52 3.48
C GLU A 381 1.77 -11.55 4.39
N PRO A 382 0.49 -11.34 4.76
CA PRO A 382 -0.26 -10.10 4.59
C PRO A 382 0.43 -8.92 5.30
N ASN A 383 0.30 -7.71 4.75
CA ASN A 383 0.80 -6.50 5.39
C ASN A 383 -0.08 -6.15 6.61
N ILE A 384 0.22 -6.76 7.76
CA ILE A 384 -0.57 -6.62 9.00
C ILE A 384 -0.41 -5.22 9.57
N THR A 385 -1.55 -4.56 9.77
CA THR A 385 -1.63 -3.15 10.18
C THR A 385 -2.49 -2.99 11.43
N ILE A 386 -1.88 -2.57 12.52
CA ILE A 386 -2.54 -2.43 13.82
C ILE A 386 -3.06 -1.01 13.98
N PHE A 387 -4.38 -0.87 14.18
CA PHE A 387 -4.98 0.39 14.58
C PHE A 387 -4.71 0.63 16.06
N TRP A 388 -3.69 1.45 16.30
CA TRP A 388 -3.16 1.75 17.62
C TRP A 388 -3.90 2.93 18.27
N ASP A 389 -4.24 2.75 19.53
CA ASP A 389 -4.63 3.79 20.47
C ASP A 389 -4.03 3.39 21.83
N PRO A 390 -3.52 4.33 22.64
CA PRO A 390 -2.95 4.02 23.95
C PRO A 390 -3.87 3.25 24.90
N LYS A 391 -5.19 3.29 24.66
CA LYS A 391 -6.22 2.58 25.43
C LYS A 391 -6.44 1.14 25.00
N LEU A 392 -5.78 0.65 23.95
CA LEU A 392 -5.87 -0.76 23.55
C LEU A 392 -5.61 -1.69 24.75
N PRO A 393 -6.21 -2.89 24.79
CA PRO A 393 -5.98 -3.86 25.85
C PRO A 393 -4.49 -4.15 26.03
N GLU A 394 -4.03 -4.11 27.29
CA GLU A 394 -2.61 -4.21 27.62
C GLU A 394 -1.97 -5.52 27.11
N GLY A 395 -2.67 -6.66 27.25
CA GLY A 395 -2.19 -7.94 26.72
C GLY A 395 -1.93 -7.89 25.22
N TYR A 396 -2.80 -7.24 24.45
CA TYR A 396 -2.62 -7.10 23.01
C TYR A 396 -1.51 -6.10 22.64
N LYS A 397 -1.39 -4.97 23.35
CA LYS A 397 -0.28 -4.02 23.13
C LYS A 397 1.08 -4.68 23.33
N ARG A 398 1.22 -5.45 24.42
CA ARG A 398 2.43 -6.22 24.73
C ARG A 398 2.72 -7.26 23.67
N PHE A 399 1.70 -7.99 23.21
CA PHE A 399 1.87 -9.00 22.17
C PHE A 399 2.29 -8.38 20.83
N CYS A 400 1.68 -7.27 20.40
CA CYS A 400 2.13 -6.53 19.22
C CYS A 400 3.61 -6.10 19.33
N ALA A 401 4.00 -5.53 20.47
CA ALA A 401 5.38 -5.13 20.71
C ALA A 401 6.34 -6.32 20.64
N LYS A 402 5.99 -7.46 21.26
CA LYS A 402 6.74 -8.72 21.15
C LYS A 402 6.91 -9.16 19.69
N ILE A 403 5.83 -9.16 18.91
CA ILE A 403 5.87 -9.53 17.50
C ILE A 403 6.76 -8.58 16.69
N SER A 404 6.72 -7.27 16.94
CA SER A 404 7.64 -6.32 16.30
C SER A 404 9.10 -6.59 16.65
N ILE A 405 9.39 -6.90 17.92
CA ILE A 405 10.74 -7.23 18.40
C ILE A 405 11.25 -8.51 17.73
N ASP A 406 10.41 -9.54 17.67
CA ASP A 406 10.82 -10.86 17.17
C ASP A 406 10.90 -10.93 15.63
N THR A 407 10.10 -10.12 14.93
CA THR A 407 9.85 -10.34 13.49
C THR A 407 10.02 -9.10 12.61
N SER A 408 9.90 -7.89 13.16
CA SER A 408 9.83 -6.64 12.38
C SER A 408 8.81 -6.66 11.22
N ALA A 409 7.73 -7.45 11.34
CA ALA A 409 6.82 -7.71 10.22
C ALA A 409 5.55 -6.82 10.20
N ILE A 410 5.17 -6.20 11.31
CA ILE A 410 3.91 -5.44 11.44
C ILE A 410 4.13 -3.92 11.45
N GLN A 411 3.06 -3.18 11.14
CA GLN A 411 3.02 -1.72 11.22
C GLN A 411 1.85 -1.22 12.07
N TYR A 412 1.93 0.04 12.47
CA TYR A 412 0.97 0.70 13.36
C TYR A 412 0.41 1.96 12.70
N GLU A 413 -0.90 2.17 12.82
CA GLU A 413 -1.57 3.40 12.39
C GLU A 413 -2.51 3.93 13.46
N SER A 414 -2.71 5.24 13.49
CA SER A 414 -3.51 5.92 14.52
C SER A 414 -5.00 5.63 14.35
N ASP A 415 -5.57 4.80 15.24
CA ASP A 415 -7.03 4.57 15.28
C ASP A 415 -7.78 5.89 15.46
N LYS A 416 -7.26 6.79 16.30
CA LYS A 416 -7.89 8.09 16.56
C LYS A 416 -8.05 8.92 15.28
N GLU A 417 -6.99 9.06 14.49
CA GLU A 417 -7.05 9.82 13.24
C GLU A 417 -7.92 9.11 12.20
N ILE A 418 -7.78 7.79 12.07
CA ILE A 418 -8.56 7.02 11.10
C ILE A 418 -10.06 7.06 11.45
N ARG A 419 -10.42 6.74 12.69
CA ARG A 419 -11.83 6.64 13.12
C ARG A 419 -12.53 7.98 13.12
N SER A 420 -11.84 9.07 13.46
CA SER A 420 -12.44 10.41 13.43
C SER A 420 -12.82 10.88 12.02
N HIS A 421 -12.13 10.42 10.99
CA HIS A 421 -12.40 10.80 9.59
C HIS A 421 -13.21 9.76 8.81
N TRP A 422 -12.97 8.48 9.10
CA TRP A 422 -13.44 7.36 8.28
C TRP A 422 -14.32 6.39 9.07
N GLY A 423 -14.50 6.57 10.38
CA GLY A 423 -15.33 5.71 11.22
C GLY A 423 -14.66 4.38 11.60
N ASP A 424 -15.38 3.59 12.38
CA ASP A 424 -14.87 2.38 13.03
C ASP A 424 -14.82 1.12 12.15
N ASP A 425 -15.28 1.17 10.89
CA ASP A 425 -15.15 0.09 9.89
C ASP A 425 -14.38 0.58 8.65
N ALA A 426 -13.28 1.27 8.91
CA ALA A 426 -12.26 1.59 7.91
C ALA A 426 -11.19 0.49 7.83
N ALA A 427 -10.55 0.38 6.68
CA ALA A 427 -9.36 -0.44 6.45
C ALA A 427 -8.31 0.35 5.65
N ILE A 428 -7.08 -0.14 5.64
CA ILE A 428 -5.95 0.47 4.96
C ILE A 428 -5.74 -0.18 3.61
N ALA A 429 -5.70 0.63 2.56
CA ALA A 429 -5.25 0.21 1.25
C ALA A 429 -3.78 0.54 1.05
N CYS A 430 -3.05 -0.38 0.44
CA CYS A 430 -1.60 -0.28 0.22
C CYS A 430 -0.85 -0.18 1.55
N CYS A 431 -0.38 1.02 1.90
CA CYS A 431 0.50 1.24 3.03
C CYS A 431 -0.19 1.93 4.19
N VAL A 432 -0.79 3.10 3.93
CA VAL A 432 -1.20 4.08 4.96
C VAL A 432 -2.48 4.81 4.62
N SER A 433 -3.25 4.29 3.65
CA SER A 433 -4.33 5.04 3.01
C SER A 433 -5.70 4.49 3.40
N PRO A 434 -6.37 5.11 4.38
CA PRO A 434 -7.60 4.58 4.94
C PRO A 434 -8.79 4.78 4.00
N MET A 435 -9.71 3.82 4.03
CA MET A 435 -11.01 3.89 3.38
C MET A 435 -12.08 3.18 4.19
N ARG A 436 -13.30 3.70 4.15
CA ARG A 436 -14.49 2.97 4.61
C ARG A 436 -14.72 1.75 3.73
N VAL A 437 -14.68 0.56 4.32
CA VAL A 437 -14.74 -0.71 3.58
C VAL A 437 -16.05 -0.80 2.81
N GLY A 438 -15.97 -1.08 1.49
CA GLY A 438 -17.13 -1.18 0.61
C GLY A 438 -17.87 0.15 0.36
N LYS A 439 -17.36 1.29 0.82
CA LYS A 439 -18.03 2.60 0.67
C LYS A 439 -17.13 3.66 0.03
N GLN A 440 -15.83 3.41 -0.01
CA GLN A 440 -14.82 4.35 -0.46
C GLN A 440 -13.70 3.64 -1.21
N MET A 441 -13.10 4.33 -2.17
CA MET A 441 -11.86 3.93 -2.84
C MET A 441 -10.96 5.15 -3.09
N GLN A 442 -9.70 4.93 -3.47
CA GLN A 442 -8.85 6.01 -3.96
C GLN A 442 -8.44 5.81 -5.41
N PHE A 443 -8.43 6.91 -6.16
CA PHE A 443 -7.67 7.03 -7.39
C PHE A 443 -6.20 7.18 -7.03
N PHE A 444 -5.46 6.08 -7.17
CA PHE A 444 -4.04 6.01 -6.85
C PHE A 444 -3.20 6.89 -7.76
N ALA A 445 -2.31 7.70 -7.18
CA ALA A 445 -1.52 8.65 -7.97
C ALA A 445 -0.01 8.41 -8.00
N ALA A 446 0.50 7.35 -7.37
CA ALA A 446 1.93 7.24 -7.05
C ALA A 446 2.44 8.46 -6.25
N ARG A 447 3.38 9.26 -6.77
CA ARG A 447 3.89 10.48 -6.10
C ARG A 447 4.68 11.41 -7.03
N VAL A 448 4.77 12.68 -6.66
CA VAL A 448 5.68 13.68 -7.27
C VAL A 448 7.04 13.78 -6.56
N ASN A 449 8.07 14.22 -7.27
CA ASN A 449 9.37 14.60 -6.70
C ASN A 449 9.34 16.07 -6.25
N SER A 450 8.87 16.30 -5.02
CA SER A 450 8.77 17.66 -4.47
C SER A 450 10.13 18.29 -4.19
N ALA A 451 11.16 17.49 -3.92
CA ALA A 451 12.52 17.98 -3.73
C ALA A 451 13.12 18.50 -5.06
N LYS A 452 13.03 17.77 -6.16
CA LYS A 452 13.54 18.24 -7.47
C LYS A 452 12.86 19.53 -7.94
N ALA A 453 11.59 19.75 -7.58
CA ALA A 453 10.93 21.03 -7.84
C ALA A 453 11.64 22.24 -7.18
N LEU A 454 12.33 22.05 -6.04
CA LEU A 454 13.16 23.09 -5.42
C LEU A 454 14.38 23.42 -6.28
N LEU A 455 15.02 22.41 -6.88
CA LEU A 455 16.15 22.63 -7.79
C LEU A 455 15.70 23.35 -9.07
N TYR A 456 14.53 23.00 -9.60
CA TYR A 456 13.94 23.71 -10.73
C TYR A 456 13.59 25.16 -10.37
N ALA A 457 13.10 25.40 -9.15
CA ALA A 457 12.82 26.74 -8.65
C ALA A 457 14.07 27.62 -8.61
N ILE A 458 15.23 27.03 -8.27
CA ILE A 458 16.53 27.71 -8.27
C ILE A 458 17.03 27.94 -9.71
N ASN A 459 16.91 26.94 -10.57
CA ASN A 459 17.45 26.94 -11.94
C ASN A 459 16.52 27.53 -13.02
N GLY A 460 15.39 28.14 -12.64
CA GLY A 460 14.43 28.74 -13.57
C GLY A 460 13.74 27.71 -14.47
N GLY A 461 13.35 26.57 -13.90
CA GLY A 461 12.64 25.51 -14.61
C GLY A 461 13.51 24.55 -15.42
N ARG A 462 14.84 24.69 -15.34
CA ARG A 462 15.81 23.78 -15.96
C ARG A 462 16.11 22.60 -15.04
N ASP A 463 16.19 21.42 -15.64
CA ASP A 463 16.62 20.21 -14.97
C ASP A 463 18.13 20.23 -14.70
N GLU A 464 18.51 20.01 -13.46
CA GLU A 464 19.89 20.07 -12.98
C GLU A 464 20.74 18.88 -13.42
N MET A 465 20.13 17.79 -13.89
CA MET A 465 20.83 16.57 -14.31
C MET A 465 21.11 16.56 -15.81
N THR A 466 20.30 17.27 -16.60
CA THR A 466 20.34 17.25 -18.07
C THR A 466 20.51 18.63 -18.70
N GLY A 467 20.27 19.71 -17.95
CA GLY A 467 20.18 21.07 -18.47
C GLY A 467 18.90 21.37 -19.27
N GLN A 468 18.00 20.40 -19.43
CA GLN A 468 16.78 20.56 -20.23
C GLN A 468 15.82 21.57 -19.59
N GLN A 469 15.26 22.48 -20.39
CA GLN A 469 14.13 23.32 -19.94
C GLN A 469 12.87 22.45 -19.81
N VAL A 470 12.34 22.30 -18.60
CA VAL A 470 11.16 21.47 -18.31
C VAL A 470 9.93 22.33 -18.02
N ILE A 471 10.07 23.34 -17.16
CA ILE A 471 9.05 24.38 -16.97
C ILE A 471 9.32 25.48 -17.99
N ASP A 472 8.30 25.97 -18.69
CA ASP A 472 8.50 26.96 -19.76
C ASP A 472 9.18 28.25 -19.26
N LYS A 473 10.06 28.82 -20.10
CA LYS A 473 10.77 30.07 -19.80
C LYS A 473 9.77 31.20 -19.51
N GLY A 474 10.07 32.03 -18.51
CA GLY A 474 9.20 33.13 -18.08
C GLY A 474 8.15 32.72 -17.04
N HIS A 475 7.97 31.43 -16.74
CA HIS A 475 7.14 31.00 -15.61
C HIS A 475 7.89 31.15 -14.28
N ILE A 476 9.17 30.74 -14.27
CA ILE A 476 10.09 30.88 -13.14
C ILE A 476 11.42 31.40 -13.68
N GLU A 477 11.90 32.50 -13.13
CA GLU A 477 13.23 33.05 -13.44
C GLU A 477 14.28 32.40 -12.53
N PRO A 478 15.50 32.09 -13.03
CA PRO A 478 16.57 31.58 -12.19
C PRO A 478 16.89 32.53 -11.02
N ILE A 479 17.23 31.96 -9.87
CA ILE A 479 17.59 32.75 -8.70
C ILE A 479 18.93 33.44 -8.96
N THR A 480 18.93 34.77 -8.83
CA THR A 480 20.17 35.56 -8.78
C THR A 480 20.65 35.63 -7.33
N PRO A 481 21.87 35.17 -7.02
CA PRO A 481 22.42 35.27 -5.67
C PRO A 481 22.50 36.72 -5.16
N GLU A 482 22.56 36.85 -3.83
CA GLU A 482 22.81 38.12 -3.15
C GLU A 482 24.21 38.66 -3.44
N ALA A 483 24.49 39.90 -3.01
CA ALA A 483 25.78 40.56 -3.25
C ALA A 483 26.97 39.79 -2.64
N ASP A 484 26.74 39.00 -1.59
CA ASP A 484 27.75 38.13 -0.98
C ASP A 484 27.89 36.77 -1.70
N GLY A 485 27.08 36.49 -2.71
CA GLY A 485 27.04 35.24 -3.47
C GLY A 485 26.12 34.17 -2.89
N SER A 486 25.42 34.43 -1.79
CA SER A 486 24.50 33.46 -1.16
C SER A 486 23.09 33.49 -1.77
N LEU A 487 22.36 32.38 -1.63
CA LEU A 487 20.94 32.33 -1.98
C LEU A 487 20.09 33.03 -0.90
N ASP A 488 19.03 33.73 -1.34
CA ASP A 488 18.05 34.34 -0.44
C ASP A 488 16.86 33.41 -0.21
N TYR A 489 16.55 33.14 1.06
CA TYR A 489 15.48 32.24 1.48
C TYR A 489 14.11 32.62 0.91
N GLU A 490 13.73 33.90 0.96
CA GLU A 490 12.39 34.34 0.54
C GLU A 490 12.22 34.21 -0.98
N LYS A 491 13.26 34.54 -1.77
CA LYS A 491 13.24 34.34 -3.22
C LYS A 491 13.19 32.85 -3.59
N VAL A 492 13.98 32.00 -2.94
CA VAL A 492 13.98 30.55 -3.18
C VAL A 492 12.61 29.96 -2.84
N LYS A 493 12.06 30.28 -1.67
CA LYS A 493 10.73 29.83 -1.23
C LYS A 493 9.63 30.28 -2.20
N ALA A 494 9.64 31.54 -2.64
CA ALA A 494 8.64 32.05 -3.58
C ALA A 494 8.71 31.39 -4.96
N ASN A 495 9.92 31.11 -5.47
CA ASN A 495 10.06 30.33 -6.70
C ASN A 495 9.66 28.87 -6.51
N TYR A 496 9.90 28.30 -5.32
CA TYR A 496 9.51 26.93 -5.01
C TYR A 496 7.99 26.76 -4.98
N GLU A 497 7.25 27.73 -4.43
CA GLU A 497 5.78 27.77 -4.51
C GLU A 497 5.29 27.70 -5.96
N LYS A 498 5.91 28.43 -6.89
CA LYS A 498 5.58 28.39 -8.33
C LYS A 498 5.94 27.05 -8.97
N ALA A 499 7.07 26.47 -8.61
CA ALA A 499 7.47 25.16 -9.12
C ALA A 499 6.51 24.06 -8.65
N LEU A 500 6.07 24.12 -7.39
CA LEU A 500 5.03 23.24 -6.85
C LEU A 500 3.68 23.48 -7.52
N GLU A 501 3.32 24.72 -7.81
CA GLU A 501 2.11 25.06 -8.57
C GLU A 501 2.07 24.35 -9.93
N TRP A 502 3.12 24.53 -10.73
CA TRP A 502 3.26 23.87 -12.05
C TRP A 502 3.27 22.34 -11.94
N LEU A 503 3.96 21.80 -10.93
CA LEU A 503 4.05 20.37 -10.70
C LEU A 503 2.69 19.77 -10.35
N SER A 504 1.93 20.41 -9.46
CA SER A 504 0.57 19.99 -9.09
C SER A 504 -0.40 20.04 -10.27
N GLU A 505 -0.31 21.07 -11.13
CA GLU A 505 -1.12 21.14 -12.36
C GLU A 505 -0.81 19.98 -13.30
N THR A 506 0.46 19.75 -13.60
CA THR A 506 0.91 18.66 -14.47
C THR A 506 0.54 17.30 -13.88
N TYR A 507 0.59 17.17 -12.55
CA TYR A 507 0.24 15.95 -11.85
C TYR A 507 -1.25 15.62 -11.97
N VAL A 508 -2.14 16.55 -11.61
CA VAL A 508 -3.59 16.34 -11.69
C VAL A 508 -4.04 16.16 -13.15
N GLU A 509 -3.41 16.85 -14.11
CA GLU A 509 -3.65 16.63 -15.54
C GLU A 509 -3.38 15.17 -15.93
N ALA A 510 -2.22 14.63 -15.55
CA ALA A 510 -1.87 13.23 -15.81
C ALA A 510 -2.85 12.25 -15.15
N LEU A 511 -3.22 12.50 -13.89
CA LEU A 511 -4.11 11.62 -13.14
C LEU A 511 -5.54 11.63 -13.67
N ASN A 512 -6.05 12.78 -14.10
CA ASN A 512 -7.35 12.86 -14.76
C ASN A 512 -7.40 11.98 -16.01
N ILE A 513 -6.33 11.97 -16.80
CA ILE A 513 -6.19 11.10 -17.97
C ILE A 513 -6.11 9.63 -17.54
N ILE A 514 -5.24 9.30 -16.58
CA ILE A 514 -5.03 7.94 -16.11
C ILE A 514 -6.33 7.32 -15.62
N HIS A 515 -7.04 7.97 -14.70
CA HIS A 515 -8.22 7.37 -14.08
C HIS A 515 -9.42 7.31 -15.02
N TYR A 516 -9.55 8.26 -15.94
CA TYR A 516 -10.51 8.16 -17.03
C TYR A 516 -10.25 6.92 -17.89
N MET A 517 -9.00 6.68 -18.28
CA MET A 517 -8.62 5.54 -19.11
C MET A 517 -8.73 4.21 -18.36
N HIS A 518 -8.45 4.20 -17.06
CA HIS A 518 -8.58 3.00 -16.24
C HIS A 518 -10.04 2.60 -16.06
N ASP A 519 -10.93 3.54 -15.74
CA ASP A 519 -12.38 3.27 -15.68
C ASP A 519 -12.91 2.76 -17.03
N LYS A 520 -12.35 3.23 -18.15
CA LYS A 520 -12.79 2.83 -19.49
C LYS A 520 -12.26 1.48 -19.95
N TYR A 521 -11.01 1.14 -19.62
CA TYR A 521 -10.29 0.01 -20.23
C TYR A 521 -9.91 -1.09 -19.24
N ALA A 522 -9.99 -0.87 -17.94
CA ALA A 522 -9.60 -1.83 -16.91
C ALA A 522 -10.44 -1.63 -15.63
N TYR A 523 -11.76 -1.49 -15.75
CA TYR A 523 -12.66 -1.35 -14.61
C TYR A 523 -12.65 -2.60 -13.70
N GLU A 524 -12.46 -2.39 -12.41
CA GLU A 524 -12.29 -3.43 -11.37
C GLU A 524 -13.64 -4.02 -10.94
N SER A 525 -14.35 -4.62 -11.89
CA SER A 525 -15.77 -4.97 -11.76
C SER A 525 -16.10 -5.80 -10.52
N ILE A 526 -15.28 -6.78 -10.13
CA ILE A 526 -15.55 -7.62 -8.95
C ILE A 526 -15.33 -6.86 -7.62
N GLU A 527 -14.30 -6.04 -7.52
CA GLU A 527 -14.04 -5.24 -6.33
C GLU A 527 -15.16 -4.21 -6.14
N MET A 528 -15.56 -3.54 -7.23
CA MET A 528 -16.66 -2.58 -7.23
C MET A 528 -18.02 -3.25 -6.99
N ALA A 529 -18.17 -4.53 -7.36
CA ALA A 529 -19.39 -5.30 -7.06
C ALA A 529 -19.58 -5.53 -5.56
N LEU A 530 -18.51 -5.44 -4.79
CA LEU A 530 -18.50 -5.56 -3.33
C LEU A 530 -18.46 -4.20 -2.62
N HIS A 531 -18.84 -3.13 -3.34
CA HIS A 531 -19.09 -1.81 -2.77
C HIS A 531 -20.58 -1.47 -2.78
N ASP A 532 -20.94 -0.41 -2.06
CA ASP A 532 -22.23 0.26 -2.17
C ASP A 532 -22.43 0.84 -3.59
N ARG A 533 -23.68 1.20 -3.86
CA ARG A 533 -24.13 1.81 -5.10
C ARG A 533 -23.32 3.05 -5.53
N GLU A 534 -23.11 3.96 -4.58
CA GLU A 534 -22.28 5.14 -4.75
C GLU A 534 -21.00 4.96 -3.94
N VAL A 535 -19.85 5.12 -4.58
CA VAL A 535 -18.55 4.97 -3.93
C VAL A 535 -17.90 6.35 -3.82
N TYR A 536 -17.57 6.74 -2.60
CA TYR A 536 -16.80 7.95 -2.34
C TYR A 536 -15.38 7.77 -2.88
N ARG A 537 -14.91 8.71 -3.70
CA ARG A 537 -13.60 8.64 -4.35
C ARG A 537 -12.74 9.79 -3.87
N THR A 538 -11.50 9.48 -3.50
CA THR A 538 -10.45 10.49 -3.34
C THR A 538 -9.41 10.37 -4.45
N LEU A 539 -8.69 11.45 -4.73
CA LEU A 539 -7.47 11.42 -5.54
C LEU A 539 -6.27 11.44 -4.59
N GLY A 540 -5.57 10.31 -4.43
CA GLY A 540 -4.49 10.15 -3.45
C GLY A 540 -3.14 10.60 -3.98
N CYS A 541 -2.88 11.91 -3.98
CA CYS A 541 -1.66 12.53 -4.53
C CYS A 541 -0.45 12.36 -3.60
N GLY A 542 0.50 11.52 -3.96
CA GLY A 542 1.70 11.32 -3.14
C GLY A 542 2.77 12.40 -3.36
N MET A 543 3.63 12.62 -2.36
CA MET A 543 4.86 13.40 -2.49
C MET A 543 6.09 12.66 -1.95
N SER A 544 7.25 12.98 -2.53
CA SER A 544 8.56 12.43 -2.16
C SER A 544 9.58 13.56 -1.95
N GLY A 545 10.53 13.33 -1.03
CA GLY A 545 11.62 14.28 -0.73
C GLY A 545 11.25 15.39 0.25
N LEU A 546 10.32 15.13 1.19
CA LEU A 546 9.87 16.12 2.18
C LEU A 546 11.04 16.67 3.02
N SER A 547 11.82 15.78 3.64
CA SER A 547 12.94 16.16 4.52
C SER A 547 13.98 16.98 3.77
N ILE A 548 14.43 16.53 2.60
CA ILE A 548 15.40 17.25 1.77
C ILE A 548 14.90 18.65 1.40
N ALA A 549 13.64 18.80 1.01
CA ALA A 549 13.08 20.11 0.69
C ALA A 549 13.03 21.02 1.94
N ALA A 550 12.60 20.48 3.08
CA ALA A 550 12.53 21.21 4.34
C ALA A 550 13.92 21.65 4.83
N ASP A 551 14.89 20.74 4.85
CA ASP A 551 16.25 20.97 5.32
C ASP A 551 17.02 21.88 4.37
N SER A 552 16.76 21.82 3.06
CA SER A 552 17.36 22.75 2.10
C SER A 552 16.85 24.18 2.28
N LEU A 553 15.55 24.34 2.54
CA LEU A 553 14.97 25.63 2.88
C LEU A 553 15.46 26.13 4.25
N SER A 554 15.66 25.23 5.21
CA SER A 554 16.27 25.52 6.51
C SER A 554 17.71 26.04 6.34
N ALA A 555 18.52 25.37 5.53
CA ALA A 555 19.88 25.79 5.18
C ALA A 555 19.91 27.19 4.57
N CYS A 556 19.04 27.47 3.59
CA CYS A 556 18.93 28.81 3.00
C CYS A 556 18.48 29.89 4.00
N LYS A 557 17.77 29.51 5.08
CA LYS A 557 17.24 30.45 6.07
C LYS A 557 18.20 30.74 7.22
N TYR A 558 18.92 29.72 7.69
CA TYR A 558 19.70 29.78 8.92
C TYR A 558 21.22 29.67 8.70
N ALA A 559 21.65 29.27 7.49
CA ALA A 559 23.04 29.21 7.07
C ALA A 559 23.26 30.06 5.79
N LYS A 560 24.46 29.98 5.22
CA LYS A 560 24.83 30.65 3.96
C LYS A 560 25.05 29.61 2.87
N VAL A 561 24.15 29.56 1.89
CA VAL A 561 24.21 28.61 0.78
C VAL A 561 24.72 29.33 -0.47
N TYR A 562 25.83 28.84 -1.04
CA TYR A 562 26.44 29.35 -2.26
C TYR A 562 26.21 28.37 -3.42
N PRO A 563 25.62 28.78 -4.54
CA PRO A 563 25.43 27.90 -5.68
C PRO A 563 26.76 27.63 -6.40
N ILE A 564 26.90 26.41 -6.92
CA ILE A 564 28.03 26.00 -7.77
C ILE A 564 27.50 25.80 -9.19
N TYR A 565 28.03 26.60 -10.10
CA TYR A 565 27.64 26.58 -11.51
C TYR A 565 28.37 25.48 -12.27
N ASN A 566 27.75 24.97 -13.34
CA ASN A 566 28.26 23.85 -14.13
C ASN A 566 29.69 24.09 -14.65
N LYS A 567 29.98 25.33 -15.09
CA LYS A 567 31.32 25.73 -15.56
C LYS A 567 32.41 25.59 -14.48
N ASP A 568 32.03 25.75 -13.21
CA ASP A 568 32.97 25.75 -12.08
C ASP A 568 33.08 24.35 -11.45
N ALA A 569 31.99 23.56 -11.48
CA ALA A 569 31.91 22.23 -10.87
C ALA A 569 33.00 21.27 -11.37
N LYS A 570 33.34 21.33 -12.66
CA LYS A 570 34.30 20.41 -13.30
C LYS A 570 35.68 20.41 -12.66
N ASP A 571 36.15 21.59 -12.23
CA ASP A 571 37.50 21.80 -11.71
C ASP A 571 37.48 22.12 -10.20
N MET A 572 36.31 22.10 -9.56
CA MET A 572 36.15 22.38 -8.13
C MET A 572 36.27 21.09 -7.30
N PRO A 573 37.27 20.97 -6.41
CA PRO A 573 37.45 19.78 -5.59
C PRO A 573 36.22 19.43 -4.76
N GLY A 574 35.75 18.19 -4.88
CA GLY A 574 34.56 17.68 -4.18
C GLY A 574 33.24 17.96 -4.89
N HIS A 575 33.26 18.59 -6.08
CA HIS A 575 32.08 18.93 -6.87
C HIS A 575 32.18 18.44 -8.33
N GLU A 576 33.26 17.73 -8.68
CA GLU A 576 33.51 17.26 -10.04
C GLU A 576 32.45 16.26 -10.53
N PHE A 577 31.85 15.50 -9.61
CA PHE A 577 30.77 14.55 -9.92
C PHE A 577 29.42 15.25 -10.20
N GLU A 578 29.31 16.53 -9.85
CA GLU A 578 28.10 17.33 -10.07
C GLU A 578 28.03 17.85 -11.50
N TYR A 579 29.19 18.03 -12.16
CA TYR A 579 29.29 18.48 -13.56
C TYR A 579 28.37 17.70 -14.49
N VAL A 580 27.70 18.44 -15.37
CA VAL A 580 26.80 17.91 -16.41
C VAL A 580 27.36 18.25 -17.77
N GLU A 581 27.80 17.22 -18.48
CA GLU A 581 28.37 17.37 -19.82
C GLU A 581 27.31 17.89 -20.80
N GLY A 582 27.63 18.99 -21.50
CA GLY A 582 26.76 19.58 -22.51
C GLY A 582 25.66 20.50 -21.97
N ALA A 583 25.54 20.66 -20.65
CA ALA A 583 24.66 21.66 -20.04
C ALA A 583 25.28 23.06 -20.05
N ASP A 584 24.43 24.09 -19.97
CA ASP A 584 24.86 25.50 -19.97
C ASP A 584 25.76 25.83 -18.78
N ASP A 585 26.73 26.73 -19.00
CA ASP A 585 27.70 27.18 -17.98
C ASP A 585 27.06 27.80 -16.74
N ASP A 586 25.86 28.39 -16.87
CA ASP A 586 25.12 29.07 -15.82
C ASP A 586 24.09 28.17 -15.10
N LEU A 587 24.03 26.88 -15.42
CA LEU A 587 23.21 25.92 -14.68
C LEU A 587 23.83 25.67 -13.30
N ILE A 588 23.03 25.75 -12.23
CA ILE A 588 23.48 25.39 -10.88
C ILE A 588 23.36 23.88 -10.73
N VAL A 589 24.48 23.22 -10.43
CA VAL A 589 24.57 21.75 -10.32
C VAL A 589 24.97 21.29 -8.92
N GLY A 590 25.41 22.21 -8.07
CA GLY A 590 25.91 21.94 -6.72
C GLY A 590 25.72 23.11 -5.77
N TYR A 591 26.03 22.86 -4.49
CA TYR A 591 25.90 23.85 -3.43
C TYR A 591 27.02 23.72 -2.41
N ARG A 592 27.46 24.85 -1.87
CA ARG A 592 28.36 24.94 -0.72
C ARG A 592 27.66 25.68 0.42
N THR A 593 27.43 25.00 1.52
CA THR A 593 26.70 25.54 2.68
C THR A 593 27.66 25.84 3.82
N GLU A 594 27.63 27.06 4.34
CA GLU A 594 28.44 27.52 5.48
C GLU A 594 27.56 27.92 6.67
N GLY A 595 27.82 27.31 7.83
CA GLY A 595 27.08 27.53 9.07
C GLY A 595 26.12 26.40 9.42
N GLU A 596 25.73 26.34 10.70
CA GLU A 596 24.80 25.34 11.23
C GLU A 596 23.35 25.77 10.98
N PHE A 597 22.48 24.80 10.72
CA PHE A 597 21.04 25.01 10.55
C PHE A 597 20.24 23.85 11.16
N PRO A 598 19.00 24.07 11.61
CA PRO A 598 18.17 23.01 12.17
C PRO A 598 17.70 22.04 11.10
N LEU A 599 17.62 20.75 11.46
CA LEU A 599 17.20 19.65 10.59
C LEU A 599 15.87 19.06 11.09
N TYR A 600 14.97 18.77 10.15
CA TYR A 600 13.70 18.09 10.39
C TYR A 600 13.93 16.70 10.99
N GLY A 601 13.10 16.31 11.98
CA GLY A 601 13.23 15.02 12.66
C GLY A 601 13.90 15.05 14.03
N ASN A 602 14.21 16.23 14.56
CA ASN A 602 14.90 16.42 15.83
C ASN A 602 14.05 17.19 16.87
N ASP A 603 12.74 17.28 16.65
CA ASP A 603 11.78 18.06 17.44
C ASP A 603 12.15 19.56 17.53
N ASP A 604 12.70 20.13 16.44
CA ASP A 604 13.01 21.57 16.33
C ASP A 604 12.00 22.26 15.42
N ASP A 605 11.13 23.08 16.02
CA ASP A 605 10.06 23.80 15.33
C ASP A 605 10.55 24.63 14.14
N ARG A 606 11.81 25.11 14.16
CA ARG A 606 12.36 25.93 13.07
C ARG A 606 12.45 25.17 11.74
N ALA A 607 12.71 23.87 11.77
CA ALA A 607 12.75 23.00 10.60
C ALA A 607 11.41 22.29 10.39
N ASP A 608 10.78 21.85 11.48
CA ASP A 608 9.48 21.15 11.42
C ASP A 608 8.37 22.05 10.85
N ASP A 609 8.35 23.35 11.15
CA ASP A 609 7.40 24.29 10.55
C ASP A 609 7.62 24.47 9.04
N ILE A 610 8.85 24.31 8.55
CA ILE A 610 9.13 24.32 7.11
C ILE A 610 8.57 23.04 6.48
N ALA A 611 8.80 21.87 7.08
CA ALA A 611 8.24 20.61 6.59
C ALA A 611 6.69 20.65 6.52
N LYS A 612 6.04 21.14 7.58
CA LYS A 612 4.59 21.39 7.60
C LYS A 612 4.16 22.32 6.46
N TRP A 613 4.88 23.42 6.27
CA TRP A 613 4.59 24.39 5.22
C TRP A 613 4.70 23.75 3.82
N VAL A 614 5.69 22.89 3.56
CA VAL A 614 5.81 22.18 2.27
C VAL A 614 4.59 21.29 2.04
N VAL A 615 4.21 20.47 3.04
CA VAL A 615 3.04 19.57 2.97
C VAL A 615 1.76 20.35 2.68
N SER A 616 1.46 21.39 3.45
CA SER A 616 0.26 22.20 3.28
C SER A 616 0.25 22.96 1.95
N THR A 617 1.41 23.37 1.45
CA THR A 617 1.53 24.06 0.16
C THR A 617 1.17 23.14 -1.00
N VAL A 618 1.72 21.92 -1.05
CA VAL A 618 1.38 20.94 -2.11
C VAL A 618 -0.11 20.60 -2.06
N MET A 619 -0.66 20.32 -0.88
CA MET A 619 -2.09 20.00 -0.75
C MET A 619 -2.97 21.19 -1.15
N GLY A 620 -2.60 22.43 -0.77
CA GLY A 620 -3.27 23.65 -1.20
C GLY A 620 -3.31 23.81 -2.72
N GLN A 621 -2.20 23.50 -3.40
CA GLN A 621 -2.12 23.51 -4.86
C GLN A 621 -2.95 22.43 -5.53
N VAL A 622 -3.08 21.23 -4.94
CA VAL A 622 -3.92 20.18 -5.52
C VAL A 622 -5.41 20.47 -5.31
N LYS A 623 -5.81 21.00 -4.13
CA LYS A 623 -7.21 21.29 -3.76
C LYS A 623 -7.92 22.27 -4.74
N ARG A 624 -7.19 23.15 -5.42
CA ARG A 624 -7.76 24.12 -6.38
C ARG A 624 -8.10 23.54 -7.75
N LEU A 625 -7.60 22.34 -8.07
CA LEU A 625 -7.63 21.79 -9.42
C LEU A 625 -8.89 20.95 -9.67
N PRO A 626 -9.48 20.98 -10.87
CA PRO A 626 -10.59 20.11 -11.22
C PRO A 626 -10.13 18.66 -11.36
N VAL A 627 -10.87 17.74 -10.74
CA VAL A 627 -10.53 16.31 -10.71
C VAL A 627 -11.62 15.46 -11.36
N TYR A 628 -11.18 14.45 -12.10
CA TYR A 628 -12.02 13.46 -12.76
C TYR A 628 -13.03 12.85 -11.77
N ARG A 629 -14.28 12.74 -12.23
CA ARG A 629 -15.40 12.14 -11.49
C ARG A 629 -15.70 12.82 -10.13
N GLY A 630 -15.25 14.07 -9.94
CA GLY A 630 -15.46 14.81 -8.70
C GLY A 630 -14.78 14.17 -7.49
N ALA A 631 -13.71 13.38 -7.71
CA ALA A 631 -12.96 12.79 -6.61
C ALA A 631 -12.35 13.88 -5.73
N VAL A 632 -12.38 13.68 -4.42
CA VAL A 632 -11.87 14.66 -3.45
C VAL A 632 -10.34 14.57 -3.39
N PRO A 633 -9.61 15.65 -3.65
CA PRO A 633 -8.16 15.61 -3.57
C PRO A 633 -7.67 15.34 -2.14
N THR A 634 -6.73 14.42 -2.01
CA THR A 634 -6.04 14.04 -0.78
C THR A 634 -4.56 13.92 -1.07
N GLN A 635 -3.72 13.91 -0.03
CA GLN A 635 -2.27 13.79 -0.20
C GLN A 635 -1.70 12.72 0.72
N SER A 636 -0.62 12.07 0.27
CA SER A 636 0.20 11.19 1.12
C SER A 636 1.67 11.59 1.10
N ILE A 637 2.34 11.42 2.24
CA ILE A 637 3.79 11.49 2.35
C ILE A 637 4.30 10.05 2.42
N LEU A 638 4.36 9.41 1.24
CA LEU A 638 4.64 8.01 1.04
C LEU A 638 5.47 7.83 -0.23
N THR A 639 6.60 7.11 -0.15
CA THR A 639 7.52 6.96 -1.29
C THR A 639 7.59 5.56 -1.88
N ILE A 640 7.27 4.51 -1.12
CA ILE A 640 7.66 3.12 -1.47
C ILE A 640 9.18 3.07 -1.72
N THR A 641 9.65 2.56 -2.86
CA THR A 641 11.06 2.65 -3.30
C THR A 641 11.29 3.73 -4.35
N SER A 642 10.33 4.62 -4.58
CA SER A 642 10.57 5.82 -5.39
C SER A 642 11.58 6.77 -4.75
N ASN A 643 11.91 6.63 -3.45
CA ASN A 643 12.98 7.39 -2.80
C ASN A 643 14.35 7.10 -3.46
N VAL A 644 14.59 5.84 -3.87
CA VAL A 644 15.79 5.43 -4.59
C VAL A 644 15.76 5.94 -6.03
N GLU A 645 14.66 5.68 -6.76
CA GLU A 645 14.55 6.08 -8.18
C GLU A 645 14.58 7.60 -8.36
N TYR A 646 13.93 8.38 -7.48
CA TYR A 646 14.00 9.83 -7.53
C TYR A 646 15.38 10.35 -7.12
N GLY A 647 15.97 9.83 -6.04
CA GLY A 647 17.30 10.22 -5.59
C GLY A 647 18.36 10.04 -6.66
N LYS A 648 18.38 8.87 -7.31
CA LYS A 648 19.28 8.53 -8.43
C LYS A 648 19.23 9.51 -9.60
N ASN A 649 18.06 10.13 -9.83
CA ASN A 649 17.83 11.04 -10.94
C ASN A 649 17.75 12.51 -10.49
N THR A 650 18.30 12.85 -9.32
CA THR A 650 18.29 14.22 -8.80
C THR A 650 19.70 14.67 -8.37
N GLY A 651 19.98 15.96 -8.56
CA GLY A 651 21.23 16.63 -8.21
C GLY A 651 21.43 16.83 -6.72
N SER A 652 22.52 17.54 -6.37
CA SER A 652 22.83 17.90 -4.99
C SER A 652 21.89 19.01 -4.49
N PHE A 653 21.78 19.17 -3.16
CA PHE A 653 20.88 20.14 -2.54
C PHE A 653 21.57 21.11 -1.56
N PRO A 654 20.95 22.26 -1.26
CA PRO A 654 21.39 23.17 -0.20
C PRO A 654 21.56 22.53 1.19
N SER A 655 20.78 21.47 1.51
CA SER A 655 20.92 20.73 2.77
C SER A 655 22.24 19.96 2.89
N GLY A 656 22.96 19.78 1.79
CA GLY A 656 24.11 18.87 1.70
C GLY A 656 23.76 17.48 1.20
N HIS A 657 22.50 17.20 0.86
CA HIS A 657 22.12 15.96 0.18
C HIS A 657 22.92 15.80 -1.12
N VAL A 658 23.52 14.62 -1.30
CA VAL A 658 24.47 14.34 -2.39
C VAL A 658 23.74 13.85 -3.63
N LYS A 659 24.08 14.42 -4.80
CA LYS A 659 23.58 13.98 -6.12
C LYS A 659 23.55 12.46 -6.28
N GLY A 660 22.41 11.94 -6.71
CA GLY A 660 22.25 10.54 -7.06
C GLY A 660 22.06 9.58 -5.87
N THR A 661 22.11 10.07 -4.62
CA THR A 661 21.88 9.23 -3.44
C THR A 661 20.38 9.07 -3.13
N PRO A 662 19.94 7.97 -2.51
CA PRO A 662 18.52 7.77 -2.18
C PRO A 662 17.97 8.84 -1.24
N TYR A 663 16.72 9.25 -1.46
CA TYR A 663 16.00 10.04 -0.46
C TYR A 663 15.63 9.17 0.75
N ALA A 664 15.24 9.81 1.85
CA ALA A 664 14.55 9.13 2.94
C ALA A 664 13.16 8.58 2.50
N PRO A 665 12.70 7.46 3.08
CA PRO A 665 11.40 6.88 2.77
C PRO A 665 10.26 7.69 3.38
N GLY A 666 9.14 7.86 2.66
CA GLY A 666 7.94 8.52 3.18
C GLY A 666 8.20 9.92 3.75
N ALA A 667 7.76 10.12 4.99
CA ALA A 667 7.89 11.34 5.78
C ALA A 667 9.10 11.31 6.72
N ASN A 668 10.01 10.33 6.55
CA ASN A 668 11.19 10.23 7.39
C ASN A 668 12.08 11.48 7.32
N PRO A 669 12.78 11.79 8.41
CA PRO A 669 13.99 12.61 8.39
C PRO A 669 15.00 12.07 7.37
N GLU A 670 15.88 12.94 6.88
CA GLU A 670 16.94 12.50 5.97
C GLU A 670 17.83 11.44 6.65
N ASN A 671 18.28 10.42 5.90
CA ASN A 671 18.98 9.26 6.45
C ASN A 671 20.20 9.71 7.29
N GLY A 672 20.20 9.39 8.59
CA GLY A 672 21.26 9.74 9.53
C GLY A 672 21.16 11.13 10.16
N MET A 673 20.13 11.92 9.83
CA MET A 673 19.98 13.31 10.32
C MET A 673 19.15 13.43 11.60
N ASP A 674 18.30 12.46 11.91
CA ASP A 674 17.57 12.36 13.17
C ASP A 674 18.45 11.76 14.28
N SER A 675 19.06 12.66 15.07
CA SER A 675 20.13 12.36 16.03
C SER A 675 19.71 12.42 17.49
N HIS A 676 18.51 12.93 17.80
CA HIS A 676 18.01 13.10 19.17
C HIS A 676 17.21 11.88 19.68
N GLY A 677 17.15 10.81 18.91
CA GLY A 677 16.46 9.56 19.25
C GLY A 677 15.13 9.37 18.53
N MET A 678 14.54 8.18 18.69
CA MET A 678 13.34 7.76 17.97
C MET A 678 12.09 8.58 18.31
N LEU A 679 11.93 8.99 19.57
CA LEU A 679 10.77 9.78 20.00
C LEU A 679 10.75 11.20 19.41
N PRO A 680 11.84 12.00 19.47
CA PRO A 680 11.89 13.28 18.77
C PRO A 680 11.60 13.18 17.27
N SER A 681 12.12 12.13 16.60
CA SER A 681 11.81 11.84 15.18
C SER A 681 10.30 11.61 14.97
N MET A 682 9.67 10.80 15.82
CA MET A 682 8.21 10.60 15.81
C MET A 682 7.43 11.89 16.07
N PHE A 683 7.90 12.75 16.98
CA PHE A 683 7.23 14.00 17.32
C PHE A 683 7.30 15.01 16.17
N SER A 684 8.47 15.19 15.55
CA SER A 684 8.60 16.02 14.34
C SER A 684 7.64 15.59 13.24
N VAL A 685 7.54 14.28 12.99
CA VAL A 685 6.60 13.73 11.98
C VAL A 685 5.15 13.92 12.42
N GLY A 686 4.84 13.73 13.70
CA GLY A 686 3.51 13.93 14.29
C GLY A 686 3.00 15.38 14.26
N LYS A 687 3.88 16.36 14.03
CA LYS A 687 3.49 17.77 13.82
C LYS A 687 2.88 18.04 12.43
N ILE A 688 3.00 17.10 11.47
CA ILE A 688 2.37 17.22 10.15
C ILE A 688 0.85 17.05 10.32
N ASP A 689 0.07 18.02 9.85
CA ASP A 689 -1.40 17.95 9.95
C ASP A 689 -1.97 16.87 9.02
N TYR A 690 -2.61 15.87 9.62
CA TYR A 690 -3.27 14.80 8.87
C TYR A 690 -4.36 15.30 7.90
N ASN A 691 -4.99 16.46 8.16
CA ASN A 691 -5.96 17.07 7.24
C ASN A 691 -5.36 17.51 5.90
N ASP A 692 -4.04 17.72 5.85
CA ASP A 692 -3.31 17.98 4.62
C ASP A 692 -2.63 16.72 4.05
N ALA A 693 -2.87 15.56 4.67
CA ALA A 693 -2.26 14.30 4.32
C ALA A 693 -3.22 13.10 4.52
N LEU A 694 -4.50 13.26 4.19
CA LEU A 694 -5.56 12.27 4.41
C LEU A 694 -5.35 10.91 3.70
N ASP A 695 -4.42 10.82 2.74
CA ASP A 695 -4.01 9.56 2.09
C ASP A 695 -2.85 8.85 2.84
N GLY A 696 -2.34 9.44 3.93
CA GLY A 696 -1.43 8.84 4.90
C GLY A 696 -0.05 9.49 5.01
N ILE A 697 0.59 9.35 6.18
CA ILE A 697 1.93 9.89 6.50
C ILE A 697 2.82 8.73 6.95
N SER A 698 3.79 8.31 6.13
CA SER A 698 4.58 7.11 6.42
C SER A 698 5.90 7.44 7.15
N LEU A 699 6.06 6.99 8.39
CA LEU A 699 7.34 6.95 9.10
C LEU A 699 7.88 5.51 9.21
N THR A 700 9.18 5.32 8.95
CA THR A 700 9.86 4.04 9.12
C THR A 700 11.05 4.16 10.06
N ASN A 701 10.93 3.59 11.25
CA ASN A 701 11.96 3.65 12.28
C ASN A 701 12.64 2.31 12.46
N THR A 702 13.95 2.37 12.71
CA THR A 702 14.74 1.21 13.10
C THR A 702 15.40 1.51 14.43
N ILE A 703 15.22 0.60 15.39
CA ILE A 703 15.87 0.65 16.70
C ILE A 703 16.65 -0.64 16.92
N THR A 704 17.80 -0.54 17.56
CA THR A 704 18.58 -1.72 17.95
C THR A 704 17.93 -2.42 19.16
N PRO A 705 18.05 -3.76 19.30
CA PRO A 705 17.49 -4.47 20.46
C PRO A 705 17.97 -3.90 21.81
N ASP A 706 19.26 -3.55 21.91
CA ASP A 706 19.83 -2.98 23.14
C ASP A 706 19.39 -1.53 23.36
N GLY A 707 19.14 -0.79 22.27
CA GLY A 707 18.59 0.55 22.34
C GLY A 707 17.15 0.59 22.84
N LEU A 708 16.43 -0.53 22.71
CA LEU A 708 15.06 -0.67 23.20
C LEU A 708 15.00 -1.18 24.65
N GLY A 709 15.96 -2.00 25.10
CA GLY A 709 16.00 -2.50 26.47
C GLY A 709 17.00 -3.64 26.67
N ARG A 710 17.33 -3.94 27.93
CA ARG A 710 18.33 -4.96 28.31
C ARG A 710 17.78 -6.38 28.27
N ASP A 711 16.50 -6.54 28.58
CA ASP A 711 15.78 -7.81 28.55
C ASP A 711 14.46 -7.69 27.76
N GLU A 712 13.79 -8.82 27.55
CA GLU A 712 12.57 -8.89 26.74
C GLU A 712 11.43 -8.03 27.32
N ASP A 713 11.23 -8.08 28.65
CA ASP A 713 10.18 -7.30 29.30
C ASP A 713 10.43 -5.79 29.21
N GLU A 714 11.66 -5.34 29.43
CA GLU A 714 12.05 -3.94 29.26
C GLU A 714 11.84 -3.49 27.81
N ARG A 715 12.23 -4.31 26.83
CA ARG A 715 12.02 -4.01 25.40
C ARG A 715 10.55 -3.87 25.04
N ILE A 716 9.72 -4.81 25.49
CA ILE A 716 8.27 -4.79 25.25
C ILE A 716 7.66 -3.53 25.86
N ASN A 717 7.95 -3.26 27.15
CA ASN A 717 7.42 -2.09 27.85
C ASN A 717 7.84 -0.77 27.18
N ASN A 718 9.10 -0.66 26.80
CA ASN A 718 9.62 0.54 26.15
C ASN A 718 9.03 0.74 24.75
N LEU A 719 8.84 -0.33 23.96
CA LEU A 719 8.20 -0.21 22.65
C LEU A 719 6.73 0.21 22.77
N VAL A 720 5.98 -0.37 23.71
CA VAL A 720 4.61 0.08 24.02
C VAL A 720 4.61 1.55 24.41
N GLY A 721 5.51 1.97 25.30
CA GLY A 721 5.64 3.37 25.71
C GLY A 721 6.00 4.31 24.55
N ILE A 722 6.88 3.90 23.64
CA ILE A 722 7.25 4.66 22.45
C ILE A 722 6.05 4.83 21.52
N LEU A 723 5.31 3.76 21.25
CA LEU A 723 4.12 3.81 20.39
C LEU A 723 3.01 4.65 21.02
N ASP A 724 2.76 4.50 22.32
CA ASP A 724 1.78 5.30 23.06
C ASP A 724 2.14 6.79 23.05
N ALA A 725 3.42 7.12 23.29
CA ALA A 725 3.91 8.50 23.26
C ALA A 725 3.84 9.09 21.85
N GLY A 726 4.33 8.38 20.83
CA GLY A 726 4.30 8.83 19.43
C GLY A 726 2.87 9.09 18.96
N ASN A 727 1.95 8.13 19.17
CA ASN A 727 0.54 8.30 18.81
C ASN A 727 -0.12 9.45 19.59
N GLY A 728 0.20 9.60 20.87
CA GLY A 728 -0.26 10.71 21.70
C GLY A 728 0.18 12.09 21.21
N HIS A 729 1.27 12.17 20.43
CA HIS A 729 1.83 13.39 19.84
C HIS A 729 1.53 13.52 18.34
N GLY A 730 0.47 12.89 17.85
CA GLY A 730 -0.03 13.09 16.48
C GLY A 730 0.59 12.19 15.42
N LEU A 731 1.43 11.21 15.80
CA LEU A 731 1.98 10.27 14.83
C LEU A 731 0.86 9.44 14.17
N TYR A 732 0.76 9.56 12.84
CA TYR A 732 -0.24 8.84 12.06
C TYR A 732 0.13 7.36 11.83
N HIS A 733 1.34 7.07 11.38
CA HIS A 733 1.80 5.70 11.09
C HIS A 733 3.24 5.48 11.51
N ALA A 734 3.56 4.26 11.95
CA ALA A 734 4.92 3.81 12.23
C ALA A 734 5.17 2.39 11.70
N ASN A 735 6.22 2.24 10.89
CA ASN A 735 6.92 0.98 10.77
C ASN A 735 7.98 0.87 11.88
N ILE A 736 8.07 -0.30 12.49
CA ILE A 736 9.03 -0.60 13.56
C ILE A 736 9.90 -1.77 13.12
N ASN A 737 11.19 -1.49 12.91
CA ASN A 737 12.22 -2.51 12.80
C ASN A 737 13.00 -2.60 14.11
N VAL A 738 13.20 -3.82 14.63
CA VAL A 738 14.08 -4.09 15.78
C VAL A 738 15.26 -4.91 15.30
N LEU A 739 16.27 -4.24 14.75
CA LEU A 739 17.33 -4.86 13.95
C LEU A 739 18.70 -4.27 14.28
N ARG A 740 19.75 -5.05 13.99
CA ARG A 740 21.14 -4.58 14.05
C ARG A 740 21.68 -4.35 12.65
N LYS A 741 22.50 -3.30 12.48
CA LYS A 741 23.12 -2.99 11.20
C LYS A 741 24.02 -4.14 10.74
N GLU A 742 24.77 -4.72 11.66
CA GLU A 742 25.68 -5.84 11.42
C GLU A 742 24.94 -7.09 10.93
N GLN A 743 23.71 -7.31 11.39
CA GLN A 743 22.87 -8.41 10.93
C GLN A 743 22.46 -8.22 9.47
N LEU A 744 22.10 -6.99 9.08
CA LEU A 744 21.79 -6.69 7.68
C LEU A 744 23.03 -6.81 6.80
N GLU A 745 24.18 -6.32 7.25
CA GLU A 745 25.45 -6.47 6.53
C GLU A 745 25.83 -7.94 6.33
N ASP A 746 25.72 -8.79 7.35
CA ASP A 746 25.92 -10.25 7.21
C ASP A 746 24.88 -10.87 6.27
N ALA A 747 23.63 -10.41 6.28
CA ALA A 747 22.59 -10.89 5.36
C ALA A 747 22.83 -10.50 3.90
N VAL A 748 23.57 -9.41 3.65
CA VAL A 748 23.98 -9.06 2.30
C VAL A 748 25.07 -10.00 1.78
N GLU A 749 26.03 -10.38 2.62
CA GLU A 749 27.14 -11.26 2.24
C GLU A 749 26.76 -12.76 2.27
N HIS A 750 25.82 -13.13 3.16
CA HIS A 750 25.37 -14.49 3.43
C HIS A 750 23.84 -14.63 3.37
N PRO A 751 23.18 -14.30 2.24
CA PRO A 751 21.72 -14.30 2.14
C PRO A 751 21.08 -15.68 2.43
N GLU A 752 21.81 -16.77 2.22
CA GLU A 752 21.37 -18.14 2.51
C GLU A 752 21.10 -18.41 4.00
N LYS A 753 21.69 -17.62 4.90
CA LYS A 753 21.44 -17.73 6.35
C LYS A 753 20.17 -17.01 6.78
N TYR A 754 19.63 -16.13 5.94
CA TYR A 754 18.53 -15.21 6.27
C TYR A 754 17.36 -15.26 5.27
N PRO A 755 16.86 -16.45 4.88
CA PRO A 755 15.85 -16.57 3.82
C PRO A 755 14.52 -15.88 4.15
N HIS A 756 14.22 -15.70 5.44
CA HIS A 756 12.98 -15.10 5.96
C HIS A 756 13.20 -13.78 6.70
N LEU A 757 14.40 -13.19 6.64
CA LEU A 757 14.67 -11.91 7.30
C LEU A 757 13.78 -10.83 6.69
N THR A 758 12.80 -10.41 7.47
CA THR A 758 11.77 -9.45 7.07
C THR A 758 12.15 -8.07 7.60
N VAL A 759 12.02 -7.06 6.75
CA VAL A 759 12.30 -5.66 7.11
C VAL A 759 11.17 -4.76 6.61
N ARG A 760 10.77 -3.78 7.41
CA ARG A 760 9.86 -2.70 6.99
C ARG A 760 10.65 -1.62 6.27
N VAL A 761 10.18 -1.22 5.07
CA VAL A 761 10.95 -0.29 4.22
C VAL A 761 10.26 1.03 3.92
N SER A 762 8.95 1.07 3.69
CA SER A 762 8.27 2.33 3.30
C SER A 762 6.74 2.18 3.33
N GLY A 763 6.20 1.66 4.45
CA GLY A 763 4.77 1.35 4.63
C GLY A 763 4.39 -0.10 4.31
N TYR A 764 5.39 -0.96 4.09
CA TYR A 764 5.23 -2.39 3.88
C TYR A 764 6.53 -3.12 4.25
N ALA A 765 6.42 -4.44 4.39
CA ALA A 765 7.52 -5.33 4.67
C ALA A 765 8.05 -6.00 3.39
N VAL A 766 9.32 -6.39 3.41
CA VAL A 766 9.96 -7.19 2.36
C VAL A 766 10.90 -8.21 2.99
N ASN A 767 11.12 -9.33 2.31
CA ASN A 767 12.29 -10.15 2.61
C ASN A 767 13.54 -9.39 2.17
N PHE A 768 14.44 -9.10 3.09
CA PHE A 768 15.63 -8.28 2.82
C PHE A 768 16.49 -8.84 1.67
N VAL A 769 16.58 -10.16 1.57
CA VAL A 769 17.32 -10.87 0.51
C VAL A 769 16.66 -10.77 -0.88
N LYS A 770 15.40 -10.33 -0.96
CA LYS A 770 14.70 -10.06 -2.25
C LYS A 770 14.96 -8.65 -2.78
N LEU A 771 15.53 -7.76 -1.97
CA LEU A 771 15.93 -6.42 -2.42
C LEU A 771 17.17 -6.49 -3.31
N THR A 772 17.31 -5.54 -4.24
CA THR A 772 18.58 -5.37 -4.97
C THR A 772 19.66 -4.85 -4.03
N LYS A 773 20.95 -5.02 -4.37
CA LYS A 773 22.07 -4.51 -3.55
C LYS A 773 21.95 -2.99 -3.30
N GLU A 774 21.50 -2.21 -4.30
CA GLU A 774 21.26 -0.76 -4.16
C GLU A 774 20.17 -0.47 -3.10
N GLN A 775 19.07 -1.22 -3.12
CA GLN A 775 17.98 -1.09 -2.15
C GLN A 775 18.39 -1.58 -0.75
N GLN A 776 19.19 -2.65 -0.65
CA GLN A 776 19.74 -3.12 0.61
C GLN A 776 20.66 -2.06 1.25
N LEU A 777 21.49 -1.41 0.43
CA LEU A 777 22.35 -0.33 0.90
C LEU A 777 21.55 0.90 1.36
N ASP A 778 20.46 1.26 0.68
CA ASP A 778 19.51 2.29 1.19
C ASP A 778 19.05 1.92 2.60
N VAL A 779 18.49 0.71 2.79
CA VAL A 779 18.02 0.26 4.11
C VAL A 779 19.12 0.31 5.18
N ILE A 780 20.34 -0.12 4.86
CA ILE A 780 21.50 -0.12 5.79
C ILE A 780 21.97 1.30 6.13
N SER A 781 21.80 2.26 5.21
CA SER A 781 22.21 3.66 5.38
C SER A 781 21.27 4.51 6.22
N ARG A 782 20.05 4.03 6.46
CA ARG A 782 19.05 4.71 7.29
C ARG A 782 19.50 4.79 8.75
N THR A 783 18.81 5.62 9.52
CA THR A 783 19.05 5.77 10.95
C THR A 783 18.72 4.48 11.72
N PHE A 784 19.67 4.02 12.53
CA PHE A 784 19.48 2.96 13.52
C PHE A 784 19.55 3.61 14.90
N HIS A 785 18.40 3.82 15.52
CA HIS A 785 18.38 4.39 16.86
C HIS A 785 19.05 3.41 17.83
N GLN A 786 20.06 3.93 18.51
CA GLN A 786 20.63 3.36 19.72
C GLN A 786 19.91 4.11 20.84
N GLY A 787 19.54 3.42 21.93
CA GLY A 787 18.88 4.05 23.07
C GLY A 787 19.73 5.20 23.61
N ALA A 788 19.24 5.99 24.56
CA ALA A 788 20.10 6.98 25.22
C ALA A 788 21.34 6.26 25.76
N VAL A 789 22.47 6.41 25.07
CA VAL A 789 23.75 5.90 25.51
C VAL A 789 24.10 6.79 26.69
N GLU A 790 23.88 6.29 27.90
CA GLU A 790 24.62 6.80 29.05
C GLU A 790 26.09 6.45 28.80
N ASP A 791 26.87 7.48 28.46
CA ASP A 791 28.23 7.63 28.99
C ASP A 791 28.51 9.11 29.27
#